data_AF-A0A2R4FCU9-F1
#
_entry.id   AF-A0A2R4FCU9-F1
#
_cell.length_a   1.000
_cell.length_b   1.000
_cell.length_c   1.000
_cell.angle_alpha   90.00
_cell.angle_beta   90.00
_cell.angle_gamma   90.00
#
_symmetry.space_group_name_H-M   'P 1'
#
loop_
_entity.id
_entity.type
_entity.pdbx_description
1 polymer ?
#
loop_
_entity_poly.entity_id
_entity_poly.type
_entity_poly.pdbx_seq_one_letter_code
_entity_poly.pdbx_strand_id
1 'polypeptide(L)'
;MRFAPGSKFGPGRKRRSWAAGLAVLLATGALVAPGAPATAAQTIGFPTFSGPAIPAPPVGYNTGNTMQAIYNAESGGTDFWLDRLLARPGNDPAGTWLMTRGRGMFMYTHNPAQIGFAGNAAYWDNISSQAAYTVAVTPGTFTEQVSSRWQSPSHWRGVYTSGSVRVEVSKFITAQNVAVTNLNVVNNGSGSVTLQLRATSPYATSGSGSELTGTRAVKNNLTTLYPRLSGDGFTVSSGGLNRSVTLAAGQSVSTKVQLGFVANEIPESLTEYNAYRGYTPATAFATHVRAYNRWWAENIPYIDVPDAAIKKNIYYRWWLMRFNYLDVDIPGQDFQFPTSVEGALGYNNAIVLTQPMHIDDLKYLRNPIYSYGPWTSVGQVSRNGRFMDNPGDPENWSNSYTQYVAEAAWRSYQIHGGQPAIVANLARYAEQDVKGQLASYDTNNNGIIEYDWGAMTGNDADAVSFHWRAGNLDRTEGAYVWSNAMAAVQAYTLLGNTAKANEMQTIADRIRNGIVNVLWNPSRQLLEHRHVSTNTHVPWKEINNYYPYSVGLMPNTDQYRQALRLFDDPAEYPIFPFFTANQRDKAAAAAVGQPGSNNFSTINSTVQFRLYSSVLRNYPNQWMTAENYKQLLYWNAWAQYIGGNTQWPDANEFWADWNPSSRTIAYRSWIHHNILGSSNWTVVEDVAGLRPRTDNTIELSPININWSHFAVNNLRYRNMDLSVVWDDPADGVTRYSGVPQGYSVYLNGTRAFTVDRLTRVLYNPATGAVTLPAGGTTSFSTAVSGLQLPQQVVQNSARMVDIFAKAGADLTSTTPNLAQGATATASYTASGTSTGAAIDGFPINEPIWGAYGSPNATDSYELNFGQARAVDEVRLWFRNDRATNRYRPPASYNVQYYNGSAWVNAASQVKTPGTPQSNYNRVSFTPVSTARLRVQFTHASGSAKTGLTEIKVYNRGGGNPDPDPDPDPDPDPEPGGNVAGAATPSASYTSAWESVAALNDGIDPPASNDTVNPRWGTWPNTGEQWAELTWPTSRTLNAAEVYFFDDNGGVRVPASWKLQYWTGSAYADVPGASGYPVAVNQYNRVSFPGLGTTRLRVALTSGQGSVGLLEVKAYSS
;
A
#
# COMPACT_ATOMS: atom_id res chain seq x y z
N MET A 1 22.39 16.52 10.36
CA MET A 1 23.76 16.79 10.88
C MET A 1 24.44 17.82 10.00
N ARG A 2 25.01 18.89 10.60
CA ARG A 2 25.69 20.00 9.90
C ARG A 2 27.08 19.58 9.43
N PHE A 3 27.38 19.69 8.14
CA PHE A 3 28.75 19.57 7.63
C PHE A 3 29.50 20.91 7.82
N ALA A 4 30.63 20.87 8.52
CA ALA A 4 31.59 21.96 8.63
C ALA A 4 32.71 21.78 7.58
N PRO A 5 33.21 22.84 6.92
CA PRO A 5 34.28 22.72 5.94
C PRO A 5 35.65 22.97 6.59
N GLY A 6 36.60 22.06 6.31
CA GLY A 6 38.02 22.18 6.66
C GLY A 6 38.87 22.63 5.46
N SER A 7 39.86 23.48 5.75
CA SER A 7 40.58 24.41 4.89
C SER A 7 41.82 23.89 4.13
N LYS A 8 42.02 24.44 2.91
CA LYS A 8 43.23 24.99 2.21
C LYS A 8 44.65 24.48 2.51
N PHE A 9 45.44 24.27 1.45
CA PHE A 9 46.77 24.87 1.06
C PHE A 9 47.31 24.08 -0.16
N GLY A 10 47.93 24.57 -1.24
CA GLY A 10 48.43 25.87 -1.72
C GLY A 10 48.92 25.71 -3.20
N PRO A 11 49.28 26.79 -3.93
CA PRO A 11 49.32 26.77 -5.40
C PRO A 11 50.73 26.73 -6.02
N GLY A 12 50.86 26.01 -7.15
CA GLY A 12 52.02 26.03 -8.05
C GLY A 12 51.74 26.82 -9.34
N ARG A 13 52.71 27.63 -9.76
CA ARG A 13 52.64 28.77 -10.70
C ARG A 13 52.89 28.43 -12.18
N LYS A 14 52.22 29.23 -13.05
CA LYS A 14 52.66 29.88 -14.34
C LYS A 14 52.92 28.96 -15.56
N ARG A 15 52.43 29.26 -16.77
CA ARG A 15 52.86 30.38 -17.65
C ARG A 15 51.90 30.59 -18.85
N ARG A 16 51.84 31.84 -19.29
CA ARG A 16 51.16 32.40 -20.48
C ARG A 16 51.92 32.07 -21.78
N SER A 17 51.24 32.14 -22.94
CA SER A 17 51.63 32.95 -24.12
C SER A 17 50.46 33.08 -25.10
N TRP A 18 50.25 34.30 -25.59
CA TRP A 18 49.34 34.71 -26.67
C TRP A 18 50.07 34.67 -28.02
N ALA A 19 49.35 34.56 -29.16
CA ALA A 19 49.27 35.60 -30.20
C ALA A 19 48.67 35.08 -31.53
N ALA A 20 48.12 36.03 -32.29
CA ALA A 20 47.21 35.92 -33.42
C ALA A 20 47.89 35.86 -34.80
N GLY A 21 47.08 35.60 -35.85
CA GLY A 21 47.45 35.88 -37.26
C GLY A 21 46.37 35.47 -38.29
N LEU A 22 45.59 36.46 -38.76
CA LEU A 22 44.82 36.50 -40.03
C LEU A 22 45.78 36.36 -41.25
N ALA A 23 45.42 36.02 -42.50
CA ALA A 23 44.17 35.81 -43.25
C ALA A 23 44.52 35.20 -44.64
N VAL A 24 43.50 34.71 -45.37
CA VAL A 24 43.10 35.08 -46.76
C VAL A 24 42.43 33.89 -47.49
N LEU A 25 41.23 34.18 -48.00
CA LEU A 25 40.35 33.36 -48.84
C LEU A 25 40.85 33.20 -50.29
N LEU A 26 40.53 32.05 -50.89
CA LEU A 26 40.22 31.93 -52.31
C LEU A 26 39.10 30.89 -52.49
N ALA A 27 37.99 31.35 -53.06
CA ALA A 27 36.77 30.60 -53.31
C ALA A 27 36.82 29.92 -54.69
N THR A 28 36.31 28.69 -54.80
CA THR A 28 35.63 28.17 -56.00
C THR A 28 34.59 27.15 -55.56
N GLY A 29 33.36 27.36 -56.01
CA GLY A 29 32.17 26.66 -55.51
C GLY A 29 31.95 25.29 -56.14
N ALA A 30 31.40 24.39 -55.31
CA ALA A 30 30.58 23.28 -55.75
C ALA A 30 29.22 23.42 -55.04
N LEU A 31 28.15 23.34 -55.82
CA LEU A 31 26.77 23.26 -55.33
C LEU A 31 26.64 22.05 -54.42
N VAL A 32 26.57 22.28 -53.11
CA VAL A 32 26.17 21.28 -52.12
C VAL A 32 24.71 21.57 -51.80
N ALA A 33 23.81 20.67 -52.22
CA ALA A 33 22.47 20.61 -51.69
C ALA A 33 22.55 20.62 -50.16
N PRO A 34 21.69 21.35 -49.42
CA PRO A 34 21.73 21.32 -47.96
C PRO A 34 21.47 19.88 -47.53
N GLY A 35 22.53 19.16 -47.16
CA GLY A 35 22.42 17.90 -46.47
C GLY A 35 21.60 18.15 -45.21
N ALA A 36 20.64 17.27 -44.93
CA ALA A 36 19.95 17.26 -43.65
C ALA A 36 21.01 17.36 -42.54
N PRO A 37 20.85 18.26 -41.55
CA PRO A 37 21.80 18.35 -40.45
C PRO A 37 21.97 16.97 -39.83
N ALA A 38 23.22 16.52 -39.70
CA ALA A 38 23.54 15.22 -39.14
C ALA A 38 22.93 15.10 -37.73
N THR A 39 22.00 14.17 -37.57
CA THR A 39 21.32 13.84 -36.31
C THR A 39 22.32 13.21 -35.34
N ALA A 40 22.44 13.77 -34.13
CA ALA A 40 23.34 13.25 -33.10
C ALA A 40 22.66 12.13 -32.29
N ALA A 41 22.44 10.96 -32.91
CA ALA A 41 21.70 9.87 -32.29
C ALA A 41 22.22 9.46 -30.89
N GLN A 42 21.34 8.99 -30.01
CA GLN A 42 21.69 8.39 -28.72
C GLN A 42 22.64 7.19 -28.91
N THR A 43 23.93 7.34 -28.57
CA THR A 43 24.99 6.36 -28.92
C THR A 43 25.26 5.29 -27.86
N ILE A 44 24.61 5.36 -26.69
CA ILE A 44 24.90 4.47 -25.56
C ILE A 44 24.53 3.00 -25.82
N GLY A 45 23.54 2.76 -26.69
CA GLY A 45 23.01 1.42 -26.99
C GLY A 45 22.30 0.77 -25.80
N PHE A 46 22.04 -0.55 -25.88
CA PHE A 46 21.47 -1.32 -24.77
C PHE A 46 22.54 -1.75 -23.75
N PRO A 47 22.18 -1.90 -22.46
CA PRO A 47 23.04 -2.52 -21.48
C PRO A 47 23.19 -4.02 -21.72
N THR A 48 24.25 -4.61 -21.15
CA THR A 48 24.44 -6.07 -21.09
C THR A 48 24.15 -6.55 -19.68
N PHE A 49 23.25 -7.53 -19.55
CA PHE A 49 22.98 -8.22 -18.29
C PHE A 49 23.84 -9.47 -18.16
N SER A 50 24.22 -9.80 -16.92
CA SER A 50 24.93 -11.04 -16.57
C SER A 50 24.22 -11.76 -15.42
N GLY A 51 24.78 -12.88 -14.94
CA GLY A 51 24.21 -13.66 -13.85
C GLY A 51 23.52 -14.95 -14.30
N PRO A 52 22.97 -15.72 -13.36
CA PRO A 52 22.33 -16.99 -13.66
C PRO A 52 21.01 -16.79 -14.40
N ALA A 53 20.57 -17.82 -15.12
CA ALA A 53 19.22 -17.88 -15.66
C ALA A 53 18.17 -17.76 -14.53
N ILE A 54 17.07 -17.07 -14.81
CA ILE A 54 15.97 -16.96 -13.85
C ILE A 54 15.18 -18.28 -13.80
N PRO A 55 14.68 -18.70 -12.63
CA PRO A 55 13.87 -19.91 -12.54
C PRO A 55 12.54 -19.74 -13.28
N ALA A 56 12.15 -20.78 -14.02
CA ALA A 56 10.84 -20.83 -14.65
C ALA A 56 9.73 -20.96 -13.58
N PRO A 57 8.54 -20.38 -13.82
CA PRO A 57 7.37 -20.69 -13.01
C PRO A 57 6.99 -22.17 -13.18
N PRO A 58 6.33 -22.78 -12.18
CA PRO A 58 5.91 -24.19 -12.22
C PRO A 58 4.82 -24.47 -13.27
N VAL A 59 4.11 -23.43 -13.71
CA VAL A 59 3.07 -23.48 -14.73
C VAL A 59 3.25 -22.32 -15.72
N GLY A 60 2.82 -22.53 -16.96
CA GLY A 60 2.81 -21.48 -17.98
C GLY A 60 1.68 -20.47 -17.79
N TYR A 61 1.69 -19.45 -18.64
CA TYR A 61 0.60 -18.48 -18.74
C TYR A 61 -0.76 -19.18 -18.96
N ASN A 62 -1.80 -18.66 -18.30
CA ASN A 62 -3.19 -18.93 -18.64
C ASN A 62 -4.01 -17.63 -18.64
N THR A 63 -5.17 -17.64 -19.28
CA THR A 63 -6.01 -16.44 -19.43
C THR A 63 -6.70 -16.01 -18.13
N GLY A 64 -6.81 -16.91 -17.15
CA GLY A 64 -7.34 -16.65 -15.81
C GLY A 64 -6.30 -15.98 -14.89
N ASN A 65 -6.22 -16.42 -13.63
CA ASN A 65 -5.23 -15.90 -12.67
C ASN A 65 -3.94 -16.75 -12.69
N THR A 66 -2.96 -16.33 -13.49
CA THR A 66 -1.68 -17.05 -13.61
C THR A 66 -0.89 -17.04 -12.30
N MET A 67 -0.88 -15.93 -11.54
CA MET A 67 -0.17 -15.88 -10.25
C MET A 67 -0.76 -16.87 -9.23
N GLN A 68 -2.08 -17.00 -9.18
CA GLN A 68 -2.75 -18.00 -8.34
C GLN A 68 -2.45 -19.43 -8.81
N ALA A 69 -2.44 -19.68 -10.12
CA ALA A 69 -2.08 -21.00 -10.64
C ALA A 69 -0.64 -21.40 -10.25
N ILE A 70 0.31 -20.45 -10.29
CA ILE A 70 1.68 -20.65 -9.82
C ILE A 70 1.70 -20.99 -8.33
N TYR A 71 1.01 -20.22 -7.50
CA TYR A 71 0.93 -20.50 -6.07
C TYR A 71 0.30 -21.86 -5.77
N ASN A 72 -0.83 -22.18 -6.39
CA ASN A 72 -1.55 -23.43 -6.17
C ASN A 72 -0.69 -24.66 -6.49
N ALA A 73 0.09 -24.60 -7.58
CA ALA A 73 1.00 -25.67 -7.99
C ALA A 73 2.09 -25.97 -6.94
N GLU A 74 2.42 -25.01 -6.07
CA GLU A 74 3.50 -25.11 -5.08
C GLU A 74 3.00 -25.11 -3.64
N SER A 75 1.72 -24.78 -3.41
CA SER A 75 1.09 -24.59 -2.10
C SER A 75 1.19 -25.81 -1.17
N GLY A 76 1.31 -27.02 -1.73
CA GLY A 76 1.58 -28.25 -0.97
C GLY A 76 2.95 -28.28 -0.29
N GLY A 77 3.92 -27.49 -0.78
CA GLY A 77 5.29 -27.41 -0.27
C GLY A 77 5.62 -26.10 0.44
N THR A 78 6.93 -25.77 0.44
CA THR A 78 7.52 -24.56 1.04
C THR A 78 8.55 -23.89 0.12
N ASP A 79 8.58 -24.27 -1.15
CA ASP A 79 9.51 -23.76 -2.15
C ASP A 79 8.72 -23.08 -3.26
N PHE A 80 8.70 -21.75 -3.24
CA PHE A 80 7.86 -20.92 -4.09
C PHE A 80 8.67 -20.20 -5.17
N TRP A 81 8.10 -20.08 -6.37
CA TRP A 81 8.73 -19.44 -7.52
C TRP A 81 9.24 -18.02 -7.23
N LEU A 82 8.45 -17.19 -6.52
CA LEU A 82 8.85 -15.81 -6.19
C LEU A 82 10.08 -15.76 -5.28
N ASP A 83 10.15 -16.65 -4.30
CA ASP A 83 11.33 -16.77 -3.44
C ASP A 83 12.55 -17.24 -4.21
N ARG A 84 12.39 -18.22 -5.12
CA ARG A 84 13.50 -18.67 -6.00
C ARG A 84 13.95 -17.57 -6.96
N LEU A 85 13.01 -16.82 -7.53
CA LEU A 85 13.28 -15.74 -8.49
C LEU A 85 14.10 -14.62 -7.85
N LEU A 86 13.80 -14.27 -6.61
CA LEU A 86 14.41 -13.17 -5.86
C LEU A 86 15.48 -13.64 -4.84
N ALA A 87 15.88 -14.91 -4.91
CA ALA A 87 16.85 -15.50 -4.01
C ALA A 87 18.24 -14.83 -4.07
N ARG A 88 18.88 -14.73 -2.90
CA ARG A 88 20.22 -14.16 -2.67
C ARG A 88 21.07 -15.17 -1.91
N PRO A 89 21.90 -15.96 -2.61
CA PRO A 89 22.81 -16.91 -1.96
C PRO A 89 24.10 -16.22 -1.49
N GLY A 90 24.77 -16.81 -0.51
CA GLY A 90 26.16 -16.48 -0.18
C GLY A 90 26.40 -15.06 0.32
N ASN A 91 27.59 -14.54 0.00
CA ASN A 91 28.01 -13.20 0.38
C ASN A 91 27.49 -12.17 -0.61
N ASP A 92 26.32 -11.63 -0.31
CA ASP A 92 25.66 -10.61 -1.12
C ASP A 92 26.48 -9.31 -1.19
N PRO A 93 26.87 -8.83 -2.39
CA PRO A 93 27.62 -7.58 -2.54
C PRO A 93 26.83 -6.33 -2.17
N ALA A 94 25.50 -6.39 -2.08
CA ALA A 94 24.67 -5.29 -1.58
C ALA A 94 24.81 -5.07 -0.06
N GLY A 95 25.31 -6.08 0.66
CA GLY A 95 25.43 -6.05 2.12
C GLY A 95 24.58 -7.14 2.79
N THR A 96 24.46 -7.05 4.11
CA THR A 96 23.86 -8.11 4.93
C THR A 96 22.39 -7.90 5.26
N TRP A 97 21.67 -7.11 4.47
CA TRP A 97 20.25 -6.78 4.68
C TRP A 97 19.37 -8.03 4.82
N LEU A 98 18.29 -7.93 5.59
CA LEU A 98 17.32 -9.00 5.79
C LEU A 98 16.03 -8.69 5.02
N MET A 99 15.67 -9.54 4.06
CA MET A 99 14.53 -9.29 3.17
C MET A 99 13.16 -9.55 3.81
N THR A 100 13.07 -10.56 4.69
CA THR A 100 11.83 -10.91 5.41
C THR A 100 11.45 -9.83 6.41
N ARG A 101 10.18 -9.43 6.42
CA ARG A 101 9.60 -8.42 7.31
C ARG A 101 8.09 -8.63 7.49
N GLY A 102 7.55 -8.04 8.56
CA GLY A 102 6.12 -7.91 8.80
C GLY A 102 5.57 -6.55 8.34
N ARG A 103 4.28 -6.30 8.61
CA ARG A 103 3.61 -5.03 8.25
C ARG A 103 4.17 -3.80 8.96
N GLY A 104 4.75 -3.99 10.14
CA GLY A 104 5.41 -2.96 10.94
C GLY A 104 6.86 -3.28 11.32
N MET A 105 7.17 -4.55 11.59
CA MET A 105 8.49 -4.97 12.10
C MET A 105 9.44 -5.41 10.98
N PHE A 106 10.67 -4.93 11.03
CA PHE A 106 11.76 -5.34 10.14
C PHE A 106 13.13 -5.11 10.80
N MET A 107 14.21 -5.49 10.12
CA MET A 107 15.57 -5.20 10.57
C MET A 107 16.14 -4.01 9.79
N TYR A 108 16.27 -2.85 10.44
CA TYR A 108 16.88 -1.64 9.87
C TYR A 108 18.35 -1.87 9.52
N THR A 109 19.06 -2.61 10.36
CA THR A 109 20.34 -3.25 10.01
C THR A 109 20.30 -4.70 10.44
N HIS A 110 21.10 -5.55 9.81
CA HIS A 110 21.11 -6.98 10.11
C HIS A 110 22.54 -7.52 10.22
N ASN A 111 22.80 -8.25 11.31
CA ASN A 111 24.06 -8.93 11.56
C ASN A 111 23.87 -10.45 11.47
N PRO A 112 24.19 -11.08 10.32
CA PRO A 112 24.05 -12.53 10.14
C PRO A 112 25.09 -13.36 10.90
N ALA A 113 26.15 -12.76 11.46
CA ALA A 113 27.14 -13.52 12.23
C ALA A 113 26.60 -14.03 13.58
N GLN A 114 25.43 -13.56 14.03
CA GLN A 114 24.78 -13.99 15.26
C GLN A 114 23.43 -14.65 14.98
N ILE A 115 23.18 -15.79 15.63
CA ILE A 115 21.90 -16.51 15.55
C ILE A 115 20.80 -15.67 16.21
N GLY A 116 19.60 -15.68 15.60
CA GLY A 116 18.47 -14.84 15.99
C GLY A 116 18.32 -13.64 15.04
N PHE A 117 17.81 -12.53 15.56
CA PHE A 117 17.61 -11.27 14.84
C PHE A 117 18.52 -10.18 15.40
N ALA A 118 19.82 -10.35 15.15
CA ALA A 118 20.85 -9.37 15.49
C ALA A 118 20.95 -8.24 14.45
N GLY A 119 21.37 -7.05 14.90
CA GLY A 119 21.29 -5.80 14.15
C GLY A 119 20.37 -4.81 14.86
N ASN A 120 19.80 -3.85 14.12
CA ASN A 120 18.87 -2.87 14.67
C ASN A 120 17.44 -3.25 14.30
N ALA A 121 16.63 -3.64 15.28
CA ALA A 121 15.21 -3.89 15.08
C ALA A 121 14.45 -2.58 14.86
N ALA A 122 13.51 -2.62 13.93
CA ALA A 122 12.59 -1.53 13.62
C ALA A 122 11.14 -1.98 13.80
N TYR A 123 10.31 -1.05 14.25
CA TYR A 123 8.86 -1.12 14.17
C TYR A 123 8.37 0.24 13.70
N TRP A 124 7.82 0.31 12.49
CA TRP A 124 7.77 1.53 11.68
C TRP A 124 9.18 2.06 11.36
N ASP A 125 9.99 2.40 12.37
CA ASP A 125 11.37 2.89 12.27
C ASP A 125 12.26 2.24 13.35
N ASN A 126 13.57 2.49 13.31
CA ASN A 126 14.55 2.00 14.28
C ASN A 126 14.11 2.32 15.73
N ILE A 127 13.89 1.27 16.53
CA ILE A 127 13.33 1.40 17.88
C ILE A 127 14.37 1.94 18.86
N SER A 128 15.60 1.39 18.83
CA SER A 128 16.62 1.68 19.84
C SER A 128 18.05 1.29 19.47
N SER A 129 18.33 1.00 18.20
CA SER A 129 19.63 0.49 17.73
C SER A 129 20.09 -0.75 18.48
N GLN A 130 19.16 -1.67 18.74
CA GLN A 130 19.40 -2.93 19.43
C GLN A 130 18.79 -4.10 18.65
N ALA A 131 19.34 -5.30 18.89
CA ALA A 131 18.81 -6.53 18.33
C ALA A 131 17.38 -6.78 18.81
N ALA A 132 16.57 -7.45 17.99
CA ALA A 132 15.28 -7.96 18.45
C ALA A 132 15.52 -9.06 19.51
N TYR A 133 16.34 -10.06 19.18
CA TYR A 133 16.91 -11.00 20.14
C TYR A 133 18.09 -11.75 19.52
N THR A 134 18.93 -12.36 20.36
CA THR A 134 20.01 -13.27 19.95
C THR A 134 19.84 -14.63 20.61
N VAL A 135 20.40 -15.67 20.00
CA VAL A 135 20.47 -17.03 20.57
C VAL A 135 21.94 -17.46 20.65
N ALA A 136 22.46 -17.59 21.87
CA ALA A 136 23.78 -18.14 22.11
C ALA A 136 23.74 -19.66 22.24
N VAL A 137 24.76 -20.35 21.73
CA VAL A 137 24.95 -21.81 21.85
C VAL A 137 26.31 -22.06 22.50
N THR A 138 26.34 -22.77 23.63
CA THR A 138 27.59 -23.05 24.38
C THR A 138 27.67 -24.51 24.83
N PRO A 139 28.87 -25.07 25.07
CA PRO A 139 30.19 -24.47 24.86
C PRO A 139 30.56 -24.33 23.38
N GLY A 140 31.56 -23.50 23.10
CA GLY A 140 32.09 -23.27 21.75
C GLY A 140 31.81 -21.88 21.19
N THR A 141 32.48 -21.58 20.08
CA THR A 141 32.26 -20.36 19.27
C THR A 141 31.66 -20.77 17.95
N PHE A 142 30.41 -20.43 17.72
CA PHE A 142 29.68 -20.78 16.50
C PHE A 142 29.89 -19.70 15.43
N THR A 143 30.47 -20.10 14.30
CA THR A 143 30.77 -19.19 13.19
C THR A 143 29.88 -19.50 11.98
N GLU A 144 29.30 -18.47 11.38
CA GLU A 144 28.50 -18.60 10.17
C GLU A 144 29.33 -19.15 9.00
N GLN A 145 28.78 -20.15 8.30
CA GLN A 145 29.29 -20.63 7.03
C GLN A 145 28.61 -19.83 5.91
N VAL A 146 29.20 -18.70 5.54
CA VAL A 146 28.61 -17.73 4.60
C VAL A 146 28.25 -18.36 3.24
N SER A 147 29.01 -19.36 2.78
CA SER A 147 28.69 -20.10 1.55
C SER A 147 27.36 -20.86 1.60
N SER A 148 26.85 -21.16 2.80
CA SER A 148 25.55 -21.78 3.04
C SER A 148 24.43 -20.77 3.31
N ARG A 149 24.74 -19.46 3.32
CA ARG A 149 23.72 -18.42 3.46
C ARG A 149 22.83 -18.43 2.23
N TRP A 150 21.53 -18.30 2.45
CA TRP A 150 20.56 -18.11 1.39
C TRP A 150 19.40 -17.30 1.95
N GLN A 151 18.94 -16.27 1.23
CA GLN A 151 17.73 -15.56 1.61
C GLN A 151 16.83 -15.26 0.42
N SER A 152 15.57 -15.01 0.73
CA SER A 152 14.50 -14.66 -0.19
C SER A 152 13.56 -13.67 0.50
N PRO A 153 12.61 -13.06 -0.23
CA PRO A 153 11.58 -12.22 0.37
C PRO A 153 10.91 -12.82 1.61
N SER A 154 10.55 -14.10 1.59
CA SER A 154 9.83 -14.70 2.73
C SER A 154 10.73 -15.06 3.91
N HIS A 155 11.98 -15.50 3.68
CA HIS A 155 12.82 -16.02 4.76
C HIS A 155 14.32 -16.04 4.46
N TRP A 156 15.11 -16.19 5.54
CA TRP A 156 16.57 -16.34 5.53
C TRP A 156 16.97 -17.72 6.06
N ARG A 157 18.04 -18.29 5.50
CA ARG A 157 18.67 -19.54 5.92
C ARG A 157 20.17 -19.37 6.07
N GLY A 158 20.75 -20.11 7.02
CA GLY A 158 22.20 -20.17 7.20
C GLY A 158 22.62 -21.30 8.11
N VAL A 159 23.94 -21.48 8.22
CA VAL A 159 24.56 -22.58 8.95
C VAL A 159 25.65 -22.02 9.84
N TYR A 160 25.72 -22.49 11.07
CA TYR A 160 26.78 -22.14 12.02
C TYR A 160 27.47 -23.41 12.52
N THR A 161 28.78 -23.38 12.69
CA THR A 161 29.54 -24.55 13.13
C THR A 161 30.48 -24.22 14.28
N SER A 162 30.64 -25.16 15.21
CA SER A 162 31.68 -25.15 16.23
C SER A 162 32.12 -26.58 16.56
N GLY A 163 33.38 -26.91 16.28
CA GLY A 163 33.86 -28.29 16.39
C GLY A 163 33.01 -29.26 15.56
N SER A 164 32.46 -30.30 16.19
CA SER A 164 31.60 -31.29 15.54
C SER A 164 30.12 -30.90 15.49
N VAL A 165 29.73 -29.76 16.05
CA VAL A 165 28.33 -29.33 16.12
C VAL A 165 28.03 -28.38 14.97
N ARG A 166 26.90 -28.63 14.29
CA ARG A 166 26.32 -27.81 13.24
C ARG A 166 24.94 -27.31 13.67
N VAL A 167 24.66 -26.03 13.49
CA VAL A 167 23.34 -25.44 13.72
C VAL A 167 22.83 -24.89 12.41
N GLU A 168 21.75 -25.46 11.91
CA GLU A 168 21.05 -24.97 10.73
C GLU A 168 19.93 -24.05 11.18
N VAL A 169 19.86 -22.88 10.57
CA VAL A 169 18.96 -21.80 10.98
C VAL A 169 18.08 -21.43 9.81
N SER A 170 16.78 -21.33 10.06
CA SER A 170 15.86 -20.59 9.21
C SER A 170 15.14 -19.54 10.04
N LYS A 171 15.08 -18.29 9.56
CA LYS A 171 14.37 -17.22 10.26
C LYS A 171 13.51 -16.39 9.32
N PHE A 172 12.42 -15.88 9.87
CA PHE A 172 11.40 -15.12 9.15
C PHE A 172 10.61 -14.22 10.09
N ILE A 173 10.02 -13.17 9.54
CA ILE A 173 9.11 -12.28 10.26
C ILE A 173 7.73 -12.40 9.61
N THR A 174 6.72 -12.73 10.42
CA THR A 174 5.35 -12.95 9.97
C THR A 174 4.63 -11.63 9.64
N ALA A 175 3.45 -11.72 9.03
CA ALA A 175 2.68 -10.54 8.62
C ALA A 175 2.34 -9.62 9.81
N GLN A 176 1.98 -10.19 10.96
CA GLN A 176 1.62 -9.48 12.19
C GLN A 176 2.80 -9.37 13.17
N ASN A 177 4.02 -9.23 12.64
CA ASN A 177 5.21 -8.77 13.37
C ASN A 177 5.79 -9.76 14.40
N VAL A 178 5.71 -11.07 14.13
CA VAL A 178 6.37 -12.11 14.93
C VAL A 178 7.69 -12.51 14.27
N ALA A 179 8.81 -12.21 14.92
CA ALA A 179 10.13 -12.63 14.48
C ALA A 179 10.43 -14.04 15.00
N VAL A 180 10.69 -14.98 14.10
CA VAL A 180 10.85 -16.41 14.39
C VAL A 180 12.20 -16.94 13.93
N THR A 181 12.89 -17.71 14.78
CA THR A 181 14.14 -18.42 14.45
C THR A 181 13.97 -19.90 14.76
N ASN A 182 13.99 -20.73 13.72
CA ASN A 182 14.09 -22.17 13.84
C ASN A 182 15.56 -22.58 13.88
N LEU A 183 15.86 -23.59 14.71
CA LEU A 183 17.19 -24.13 14.96
C LEU A 183 17.11 -25.64 14.80
N ASN A 184 17.90 -26.20 13.87
CA ASN A 184 18.18 -27.63 13.82
C ASN A 184 19.64 -27.85 14.25
N VAL A 185 19.82 -28.35 15.47
CA VAL A 185 21.15 -28.56 16.08
C VAL A 185 21.55 -30.02 15.87
N VAL A 186 22.66 -30.24 15.17
CA VAL A 186 23.13 -31.56 14.75
C VAL A 186 24.52 -31.83 15.34
N ASN A 187 24.71 -33.00 15.94
CA ASN A 187 26.01 -33.47 16.41
C ASN A 187 26.64 -34.43 15.38
N ASN A 188 27.58 -33.94 14.58
CA ASN A 188 28.32 -34.74 13.60
C ASN A 188 29.57 -35.42 14.20
N GLY A 189 29.72 -35.38 15.52
CA GLY A 189 30.83 -36.01 16.22
C GLY A 189 30.61 -37.48 16.50
N SER A 190 31.63 -38.13 17.06
CA SER A 190 31.59 -39.55 17.46
C SER A 190 31.15 -39.78 18.92
N GLY A 191 30.96 -38.71 19.71
CA GLY A 191 30.56 -38.77 21.11
C GLY A 191 29.37 -37.87 21.42
N SER A 192 28.75 -38.05 22.59
CA SER A 192 27.63 -37.22 23.04
C SER A 192 28.10 -35.80 23.39
N VAL A 193 27.29 -34.78 23.04
CA VAL A 193 27.52 -33.38 23.40
C VAL A 193 26.34 -32.84 24.20
N THR A 194 26.61 -31.98 25.17
CA THR A 194 25.57 -31.22 25.88
C THR A 194 25.77 -29.73 25.60
N LEU A 195 24.72 -29.08 25.09
CA LEU A 195 24.70 -27.69 24.68
C LEU A 195 23.69 -26.90 25.51
N GLN A 196 24.02 -25.66 25.85
CA GLN A 196 23.09 -24.69 26.39
C GLN A 196 22.72 -23.71 25.29
N LEU A 197 21.42 -23.61 25.02
CA LEU A 197 20.83 -22.58 24.17
C LEU A 197 20.31 -21.47 25.07
N ARG A 198 20.72 -20.22 24.83
CA ARG A 198 20.24 -19.06 25.58
C ARG A 198 19.74 -17.98 24.64
N ALA A 199 18.44 -17.67 24.70
CA ALA A 199 17.84 -16.57 23.98
C ALA A 199 17.64 -15.34 24.87
N THR A 200 18.03 -14.16 24.38
CA THR A 200 17.92 -12.89 25.12
C THR A 200 17.41 -11.79 24.22
N SER A 201 16.46 -11.00 24.72
CA SER A 201 15.92 -9.82 24.05
C SER A 201 16.03 -8.60 24.97
N PRO A 202 16.45 -7.42 24.46
CA PRO A 202 16.37 -6.17 25.23
C PRO A 202 14.92 -5.67 25.36
N TYR A 203 13.98 -6.22 24.60
CA TYR A 203 12.58 -5.80 24.54
C TYR A 203 11.64 -6.63 25.42
N ALA A 204 12.08 -7.82 25.85
CA ALA A 204 11.31 -8.72 26.72
C ALA A 204 12.26 -9.37 27.74
N THR A 205 12.24 -8.87 28.98
CA THR A 205 13.21 -9.23 30.04
C THR A 205 12.56 -9.68 31.34
N SER A 206 11.24 -9.55 31.48
CA SER A 206 10.49 -9.88 32.70
C SER A 206 9.53 -11.03 32.43
N GLY A 207 9.45 -12.02 33.31
CA GLY A 207 8.53 -13.15 33.11
C GLY A 207 8.89 -14.36 33.97
N SER A 208 8.19 -15.46 33.76
CA SER A 208 8.41 -16.74 34.44
C SER A 208 7.97 -17.90 33.56
N GLY A 209 8.28 -19.14 33.96
CA GLY A 209 7.90 -20.32 33.18
C GLY A 209 8.61 -20.34 31.83
N SER A 210 7.85 -20.24 30.73
CA SER A 210 8.35 -20.36 29.34
C SER A 210 8.26 -19.06 28.52
N GLU A 211 7.97 -17.92 29.16
CA GLU A 211 7.76 -16.66 28.44
C GLU A 211 8.32 -15.44 29.19
N LEU A 212 8.94 -14.54 28.42
CA LEU A 212 9.30 -13.20 28.83
C LEU A 212 8.41 -12.18 28.13
N THR A 213 8.10 -11.09 28.79
CA THR A 213 7.34 -9.94 28.31
C THR A 213 8.11 -8.65 28.54
N GLY A 214 7.72 -7.59 27.86
CA GLY A 214 8.18 -6.24 28.14
C GLY A 214 7.23 -5.19 27.57
N THR A 215 7.64 -3.94 27.71
CA THR A 215 6.92 -2.77 27.20
C THR A 215 7.93 -1.82 26.57
N ARG A 216 7.65 -1.31 25.38
CA ARG A 216 8.58 -0.41 24.68
C ARG A 216 7.83 0.65 23.89
N ALA A 217 8.06 1.92 24.23
CA ALA A 217 7.65 3.03 23.37
C ALA A 217 8.48 2.97 22.06
N VAL A 218 7.81 3.12 20.91
CA VAL A 218 8.50 3.31 19.62
C VAL A 218 9.04 4.73 19.51
N LYS A 219 9.91 4.97 18.52
CA LYS A 219 10.46 6.30 18.21
C LYS A 219 9.35 7.35 18.16
N ASN A 220 9.63 8.54 18.69
CA ASN A 220 8.70 9.67 18.82
C ASN A 220 7.44 9.41 19.66
N ASN A 221 7.42 8.33 20.45
CA ASN A 221 6.28 7.91 21.24
C ASN A 221 5.01 7.77 20.39
N LEU A 222 5.14 7.29 19.15
CA LEU A 222 4.00 7.09 18.23
C LEU A 222 3.08 5.95 18.70
N THR A 223 3.62 4.93 19.33
CA THR A 223 2.85 3.88 19.98
C THR A 223 3.67 3.19 21.07
N THR A 224 3.06 2.25 21.77
CA THR A 224 3.71 1.37 22.74
C THR A 224 3.53 -0.07 22.32
N LEU A 225 4.66 -0.77 22.19
CA LEU A 225 4.70 -2.21 21.96
C LEU A 225 4.70 -2.95 23.29
N TYR A 226 4.19 -4.19 23.27
CA TYR A 226 4.16 -5.12 24.39
C TYR A 226 4.88 -6.44 24.02
N PRO A 227 6.21 -6.42 23.82
CA PRO A 227 6.91 -7.55 23.22
C PRO A 227 6.82 -8.82 24.08
N ARG A 228 6.67 -9.99 23.43
CA ARG A 228 6.60 -11.31 24.10
C ARG A 228 7.58 -12.28 23.47
N LEU A 229 8.51 -12.83 24.26
CA LEU A 229 9.53 -13.78 23.83
C LEU A 229 9.26 -15.16 24.44
N SER A 230 9.17 -16.20 23.61
CA SER A 230 9.09 -17.59 24.05
C SER A 230 9.92 -18.51 23.14
N GLY A 231 10.15 -19.74 23.58
CA GLY A 231 10.85 -20.76 22.78
C GLY A 231 10.50 -22.17 23.22
N ASP A 232 10.54 -23.12 22.29
CA ASP A 232 10.11 -24.50 22.55
C ASP A 232 11.02 -25.13 23.61
N GLY A 233 10.47 -25.63 24.72
CA GLY A 233 11.26 -26.25 25.79
C GLY A 233 12.26 -25.33 26.49
N PHE A 234 12.19 -24.01 26.27
CA PHE A 234 12.99 -23.02 27.00
C PHE A 234 12.29 -22.64 28.31
N THR A 235 13.09 -22.33 29.33
CA THR A 235 12.62 -21.80 30.61
C THR A 235 13.25 -20.46 30.94
N VAL A 236 12.49 -19.59 31.60
CA VAL A 236 12.95 -18.28 32.04
C VAL A 236 14.00 -18.42 33.13
N SER A 237 15.15 -17.79 32.93
CA SER A 237 16.24 -17.69 33.91
C SER A 237 17.06 -16.42 33.67
N SER A 238 17.17 -15.58 34.71
CA SER A 238 17.99 -14.36 34.72
C SER A 238 17.72 -13.45 33.51
N GLY A 239 16.46 -13.11 33.28
CA GLY A 239 16.03 -12.22 32.19
C GLY A 239 16.25 -12.77 30.77
N GLY A 240 16.53 -14.07 30.63
CA GLY A 240 16.65 -14.76 29.34
C GLY A 240 15.92 -16.10 29.36
N LEU A 241 15.83 -16.73 28.19
CA LEU A 241 15.28 -18.07 28.02
C LEU A 241 16.43 -19.06 27.86
N ASN A 242 16.47 -20.12 28.67
CA ASN A 242 17.50 -21.16 28.63
C ASN A 242 16.91 -22.52 28.25
N ARG A 243 17.65 -23.31 27.47
CA ARG A 243 17.34 -24.72 27.17
C ARG A 243 18.63 -25.54 27.13
N SER A 244 18.67 -26.62 27.92
CA SER A 244 19.74 -27.63 27.86
C SER A 244 19.37 -28.72 26.85
N VAL A 245 20.32 -29.11 26.01
CA VAL A 245 20.14 -30.17 24.99
C VAL A 245 21.32 -31.12 25.06
N THR A 246 21.06 -32.43 25.18
CA THR A 246 22.08 -33.47 25.05
C THR A 246 21.83 -34.28 23.78
N LEU A 247 22.83 -34.40 22.90
CA LEU A 247 22.76 -35.10 21.61
C LEU A 247 23.84 -36.17 21.55
N ALA A 248 23.44 -37.43 21.34
CA ALA A 248 24.38 -38.49 20.99
C ALA A 248 25.01 -38.27 19.59
N ALA A 249 26.01 -39.08 19.24
CA ALA A 249 26.62 -39.04 17.91
C ALA A 249 25.56 -39.22 16.81
N GLY A 250 25.55 -38.34 15.81
CA GLY A 250 24.60 -38.36 14.69
C GLY A 250 23.18 -37.88 15.01
N GLN A 251 22.89 -37.51 16.26
CA GLN A 251 21.55 -37.02 16.65
C GLN A 251 21.36 -35.54 16.30
N SER A 252 20.10 -35.17 16.08
CA SER A 252 19.67 -33.79 15.88
C SER A 252 18.46 -33.44 16.73
N VAL A 253 18.35 -32.17 17.14
CA VAL A 253 17.12 -31.62 17.73
C VAL A 253 16.67 -30.39 16.96
N SER A 254 15.36 -30.29 16.72
CA SER A 254 14.72 -29.08 16.20
C SER A 254 14.03 -28.31 17.33
N THR A 255 14.22 -26.99 17.36
CA THR A 255 13.57 -26.07 18.31
C THR A 255 13.36 -24.70 17.66
N LYS A 256 12.49 -23.89 18.23
CA LYS A 256 12.22 -22.52 17.78
C LYS A 256 12.27 -21.51 18.92
N VAL A 257 12.61 -20.27 18.58
CA VAL A 257 12.45 -19.06 19.43
C VAL A 257 11.65 -18.04 18.64
N GLN A 258 10.72 -17.35 19.30
CA GLN A 258 9.86 -16.35 18.68
C GLN A 258 9.66 -15.12 19.57
N LEU A 259 9.72 -13.93 18.97
CA LEU A 259 9.42 -12.64 19.58
C LEU A 259 8.27 -11.95 18.84
N GLY A 260 7.13 -11.78 19.49
CA GLY A 260 6.03 -10.98 18.97
C GLY A 260 6.20 -9.51 19.35
N PHE A 261 6.21 -8.60 18.38
CA PHE A 261 6.12 -7.16 18.60
C PHE A 261 4.64 -6.74 18.67
N VAL A 262 4.00 -7.08 19.80
CA VAL A 262 2.55 -6.89 19.98
C VAL A 262 2.21 -5.41 20.11
N ALA A 263 1.17 -4.97 19.39
CA ALA A 263 0.62 -3.62 19.45
C ALA A 263 -0.90 -3.70 19.70
N ASN A 264 -1.47 -2.79 20.49
CA ASN A 264 -2.90 -2.86 20.84
C ASN A 264 -3.79 -2.50 19.64
N GLU A 265 -3.31 -1.61 18.78
CA GLU A 265 -3.95 -1.21 17.52
C GLU A 265 -3.90 -2.30 16.44
N ILE A 266 -3.13 -3.38 16.65
CA ILE A 266 -3.13 -4.57 15.77
C ILE A 266 -3.32 -5.80 16.67
N PRO A 267 -4.56 -6.10 17.12
CA PRO A 267 -4.86 -7.25 17.97
C PRO A 267 -4.33 -8.58 17.39
N GLU A 268 -4.29 -8.72 16.06
CA GLU A 268 -3.79 -9.89 15.35
C GLU A 268 -2.31 -10.17 15.65
N SER A 269 -1.54 -9.17 16.07
CA SER A 269 -0.13 -9.36 16.48
C SER A 269 -0.01 -10.26 17.71
N LEU A 270 -0.97 -10.18 18.64
CA LEU A 270 -1.05 -11.07 19.79
C LEU A 270 -1.56 -12.46 19.40
N THR A 271 -2.59 -12.52 18.56
CA THR A 271 -3.19 -13.77 18.07
C THR A 271 -2.16 -14.59 17.29
N GLU A 272 -1.45 -13.95 16.35
CA GLU A 272 -0.41 -14.61 15.55
C GLU A 272 0.77 -15.05 16.44
N TYR A 273 1.20 -14.22 17.39
CA TYR A 273 2.23 -14.63 18.35
C TYR A 273 1.85 -15.91 19.11
N ASN A 274 0.62 -15.98 19.64
CA ASN A 274 0.15 -17.14 20.39
C ASN A 274 0.08 -18.40 19.48
N ALA A 275 -0.35 -18.25 18.23
CA ALA A 275 -0.36 -19.34 17.25
C ALA A 275 1.06 -19.87 16.97
N TYR A 276 2.00 -18.98 16.62
CA TYR A 276 3.40 -19.36 16.35
C TYR A 276 4.14 -19.88 17.58
N ARG A 277 3.72 -19.48 18.78
CA ARG A 277 4.19 -20.09 20.03
C ARG A 277 3.76 -21.56 20.15
N GLY A 278 2.56 -21.90 19.72
CA GLY A 278 2.04 -23.27 19.72
C GLY A 278 2.56 -24.16 18.57
N TYR A 279 3.03 -23.57 17.47
CA TYR A 279 3.51 -24.32 16.32
C TYR A 279 4.89 -24.97 16.53
N THR A 280 5.04 -26.17 15.97
CA THR A 280 6.38 -26.78 15.77
C THR A 280 7.22 -25.92 14.81
N PRO A 281 8.56 -26.05 14.80
CA PRO A 281 9.41 -25.31 13.87
C PRO A 281 9.02 -25.49 12.39
N ALA A 282 8.66 -26.72 11.99
CA ALA A 282 8.25 -27.03 10.62
C ALA A 282 6.89 -26.42 10.26
N THR A 283 5.90 -26.51 11.16
CA THR A 283 4.59 -25.89 10.98
C THR A 283 4.71 -24.37 10.89
N ALA A 284 5.46 -23.74 11.80
CA ALA A 284 5.69 -22.30 11.79
C ALA A 284 6.32 -21.84 10.47
N PHE A 285 7.34 -22.55 9.98
CA PHE A 285 7.98 -22.24 8.71
C PHE A 285 7.01 -22.37 7.54
N ALA A 286 6.31 -23.51 7.42
CA ALA A 286 5.40 -23.79 6.33
C ALA A 286 4.22 -22.80 6.29
N THR A 287 3.62 -22.50 7.43
CA THR A 287 2.55 -21.50 7.56
C THR A 287 3.01 -20.14 7.06
N HIS A 288 4.17 -19.66 7.52
CA HIS A 288 4.71 -18.37 7.12
C HIS A 288 4.99 -18.28 5.62
N VAL A 289 5.77 -19.20 5.06
CA VAL A 289 6.18 -19.10 3.65
C VAL A 289 5.00 -19.24 2.70
N ARG A 290 3.99 -20.04 3.06
CA ARG A 290 2.72 -20.13 2.32
C ARG A 290 1.95 -18.82 2.39
N ALA A 291 1.75 -18.24 3.57
CA ALA A 291 1.03 -16.97 3.72
C ALA A 291 1.76 -15.82 3.00
N TYR A 292 3.09 -15.73 3.13
CA TYR A 292 3.89 -14.71 2.49
C TYR A 292 3.79 -14.76 0.96
N ASN A 293 3.82 -15.97 0.37
CA ASN A 293 3.73 -16.15 -1.07
C ASN A 293 2.30 -16.09 -1.61
N ARG A 294 1.29 -16.43 -0.80
CA ARG A 294 -0.13 -16.27 -1.15
C ARG A 294 -0.46 -14.81 -1.45
N TRP A 295 0.13 -13.89 -0.67
CA TRP A 295 0.02 -12.45 -0.92
C TRP A 295 0.39 -12.06 -2.36
N TRP A 296 1.44 -12.66 -2.96
CA TRP A 296 1.81 -12.37 -4.35
C TRP A 296 0.71 -12.82 -5.31
N ALA A 297 0.13 -14.01 -5.09
CA ALA A 297 -0.96 -14.53 -5.90
C ALA A 297 -2.23 -13.67 -5.86
N GLU A 298 -2.53 -13.13 -4.69
CA GLU A 298 -3.70 -12.30 -4.44
C GLU A 298 -3.52 -10.87 -4.96
N ASN A 299 -2.29 -10.32 -4.93
CA ASN A 299 -2.08 -8.87 -5.06
C ASN A 299 -1.33 -8.42 -6.31
N ILE A 300 -0.44 -9.21 -6.92
CA ILE A 300 0.31 -8.72 -8.10
C ILE A 300 -0.25 -9.29 -9.41
N PRO A 301 -0.20 -8.53 -10.52
CA PRO A 301 -0.42 -9.12 -11.83
C PRO A 301 0.75 -10.05 -12.20
N TYR A 302 0.47 -11.09 -12.99
CA TYR A 302 1.55 -11.84 -13.64
C TYR A 302 2.02 -11.06 -14.86
N ILE A 303 3.31 -10.74 -14.92
CA ILE A 303 3.92 -10.05 -16.05
C ILE A 303 5.00 -10.94 -16.67
N ASP A 304 4.86 -11.18 -17.97
CA ASP A 304 5.80 -11.90 -18.80
C ASP A 304 6.26 -11.03 -19.97
N VAL A 305 7.56 -11.03 -20.22
CA VAL A 305 8.25 -10.20 -21.22
C VAL A 305 9.42 -10.99 -21.81
N PRO A 306 9.92 -10.64 -23.01
CA PRO A 306 10.92 -11.44 -23.72
C PRO A 306 12.29 -11.51 -23.02
N ASP A 307 12.63 -10.48 -22.25
CA ASP A 307 13.93 -10.35 -21.59
C ASP A 307 13.86 -10.78 -20.12
N ALA A 308 14.61 -11.82 -19.77
CA ALA A 308 14.61 -12.39 -18.42
C ALA A 308 15.10 -11.42 -17.33
N ALA A 309 16.03 -10.51 -17.66
CA ALA A 309 16.52 -9.53 -16.70
C ALA A 309 15.43 -8.48 -16.41
N ILE A 310 14.73 -8.02 -17.44
CA ILE A 310 13.58 -7.14 -17.29
C ILE A 310 12.47 -7.84 -16.48
N LYS A 311 12.15 -9.11 -16.82
CA LYS A 311 11.16 -9.89 -16.08
C LYS A 311 11.50 -9.96 -14.59
N LYS A 312 12.74 -10.33 -14.24
CA LYS A 312 13.17 -10.37 -12.84
C LYS A 312 13.11 -9.00 -12.17
N ASN A 313 13.48 -7.92 -12.86
CA ASN A 313 13.43 -6.58 -12.29
C ASN A 313 12.00 -6.16 -11.93
N ILE A 314 11.01 -6.50 -12.76
CA ILE A 314 9.59 -6.22 -12.48
C ILE A 314 9.16 -6.84 -11.14
N TYR A 315 9.48 -8.12 -10.89
CA TYR A 315 9.15 -8.78 -9.62
C TYR A 315 10.00 -8.27 -8.45
N TYR A 316 11.26 -7.91 -8.69
CA TYR A 316 12.07 -7.24 -7.67
C TYR A 316 11.46 -5.90 -7.25
N ARG A 317 10.91 -5.13 -8.20
CA ARG A 317 10.21 -3.88 -7.92
C ARG A 317 8.88 -4.08 -7.21
N TRP A 318 8.12 -5.15 -7.50
CA TRP A 318 6.96 -5.51 -6.69
C TRP A 318 7.35 -5.84 -5.25
N TRP A 319 8.48 -6.52 -5.07
CA TRP A 319 9.04 -6.74 -3.74
C TRP A 319 9.47 -5.42 -3.07
N LEU A 320 10.14 -4.51 -3.78
CA LEU A 320 10.48 -3.19 -3.24
C LEU A 320 9.25 -2.42 -2.76
N MET A 321 8.18 -2.42 -3.56
CA MET A 321 6.91 -1.76 -3.22
C MET A 321 6.27 -2.37 -1.98
N ARG A 322 6.28 -3.70 -1.83
CA ARG A 322 5.78 -4.37 -0.61
C ARG A 322 6.70 -4.16 0.60
N PHE A 323 8.02 -4.19 0.39
CA PHE A 323 9.02 -4.09 1.45
C PHE A 323 9.06 -2.69 2.06
N ASN A 324 8.88 -1.66 1.23
CA ASN A 324 8.81 -0.26 1.63
C ASN A 324 7.35 0.21 1.82
N TYR A 325 6.46 -0.70 2.24
CA TYR A 325 5.09 -0.40 2.59
C TYR A 325 4.87 -0.61 4.08
N LEU A 326 4.22 0.35 4.71
CA LEU A 326 3.90 0.36 6.11
C LEU A 326 2.38 0.23 6.30
N ASP A 327 1.97 -0.68 7.17
CA ASP A 327 0.60 -0.77 7.64
C ASP A 327 0.61 -1.07 9.14
N VAL A 328 0.81 -0.04 9.98
CA VAL A 328 0.99 -0.17 11.45
C VAL A 328 -0.20 0.30 12.27
N ASP A 329 -1.21 0.88 11.62
CA ASP A 329 -2.46 1.35 12.22
C ASP A 329 -2.34 2.26 13.46
N ILE A 330 -1.23 3.00 13.59
CA ILE A 330 -0.96 3.81 14.78
C ILE A 330 -2.06 4.88 14.92
N PRO A 331 -2.88 4.86 15.99
CA PRO A 331 -4.02 5.76 16.12
C PRO A 331 -3.61 7.23 16.22
N GLY A 332 -4.41 8.11 15.59
CA GLY A 332 -4.13 9.54 15.52
C GLY A 332 -3.71 9.96 14.11
N GLN A 333 -3.08 11.11 13.97
CA GLN A 333 -2.79 11.71 12.65
C GLN A 333 -1.35 11.43 12.18
N ASP A 334 -0.81 10.26 12.55
CA ASP A 334 0.55 9.81 12.20
C ASP A 334 0.43 8.65 11.17
N PHE A 335 0.64 7.39 11.57
CA PHE A 335 0.57 6.20 10.69
C PHE A 335 -0.69 5.34 10.86
N GLN A 336 -1.85 5.96 11.00
CA GLN A 336 -3.13 5.24 11.06
C GLN A 336 -3.56 4.65 9.71
N PHE A 337 -2.96 5.11 8.60
CA PHE A 337 -3.29 4.66 7.25
C PHE A 337 -2.12 3.87 6.67
N PRO A 338 -2.38 2.82 5.88
CA PRO A 338 -1.34 2.15 5.12
C PRO A 338 -0.66 3.14 4.18
N THR A 339 0.68 3.15 4.13
CA THR A 339 1.42 4.13 3.32
C THR A 339 2.76 3.59 2.85
N SER A 340 3.20 4.07 1.70
CA SER A 340 4.54 3.76 1.20
C SER A 340 5.58 4.69 1.85
N VAL A 341 6.76 4.15 2.12
CA VAL A 341 7.88 4.90 2.72
C VAL A 341 9.07 4.92 1.79
N GLU A 342 9.73 6.06 1.69
CA GLU A 342 10.95 6.21 0.92
C GLU A 342 12.14 5.64 1.70
N GLY A 343 12.41 4.36 1.46
CA GLY A 343 13.58 3.66 1.97
C GLY A 343 13.42 3.28 3.44
N ALA A 344 12.77 2.15 3.70
CA ALA A 344 12.63 1.58 5.04
C ALA A 344 13.98 1.34 5.75
N LEU A 345 15.06 1.13 4.98
CA LEU A 345 16.44 0.96 5.46
C LEU A 345 17.25 2.26 5.47
N GLY A 346 16.59 3.41 5.30
CA GLY A 346 17.18 4.73 5.20
C GLY A 346 16.38 5.77 5.98
N TYR A 347 15.96 6.85 5.31
CA TYR A 347 15.18 7.92 5.94
C TYR A 347 13.82 7.44 6.43
N ASN A 348 13.22 6.46 5.75
CA ASN A 348 12.03 5.76 6.17
C ASN A 348 10.85 6.72 6.47
N ASN A 349 10.56 7.59 5.50
CA ASN A 349 9.54 8.63 5.62
C ASN A 349 8.54 8.53 4.47
N ALA A 350 7.28 8.92 4.70
CA ALA A 350 6.30 9.07 3.62
C ALA A 350 6.40 10.48 3.02
N ILE A 351 7.27 10.62 2.02
CA ILE A 351 7.60 11.90 1.37
C ILE A 351 6.61 12.23 0.24
N VAL A 352 5.99 13.40 0.24
CA VAL A 352 4.90 13.76 -0.71
C VAL A 352 5.35 13.83 -2.16
N LEU A 353 6.62 14.13 -2.40
CA LEU A 353 7.24 14.10 -3.73
C LEU A 353 7.13 12.71 -4.38
N THR A 354 7.45 11.66 -3.62
CA THR A 354 7.57 10.29 -4.12
C THR A 354 6.33 9.44 -3.88
N GLN A 355 5.44 9.82 -2.96
CA GLN A 355 4.12 9.19 -2.82
C GLN A 355 3.39 8.98 -4.17
N PRO A 356 3.25 9.97 -5.07
CA PRO A 356 2.55 9.74 -6.33
C PRO A 356 3.32 8.81 -7.27
N MET A 357 4.65 8.81 -7.22
CA MET A 357 5.46 7.84 -7.96
C MET A 357 5.17 6.42 -7.46
N HIS A 358 5.13 6.21 -6.14
CA HIS A 358 4.81 4.91 -5.58
C HIS A 358 3.39 4.49 -5.96
N ILE A 359 2.40 5.40 -5.85
CA ILE A 359 1.02 5.16 -6.28
C ILE A 359 0.97 4.73 -7.75
N ASP A 360 1.86 5.26 -8.60
CA ASP A 360 1.89 4.86 -10.01
C ASP A 360 2.18 3.35 -10.20
N ASP A 361 3.01 2.72 -9.37
CA ASP A 361 3.17 1.26 -9.34
C ASP A 361 2.06 0.59 -8.51
N LEU A 362 1.79 1.08 -7.29
CA LEU A 362 0.89 0.48 -6.30
C LEU A 362 -0.57 0.39 -6.76
N LYS A 363 -1.02 1.27 -7.66
CA LYS A 363 -2.38 1.20 -8.23
C LYS A 363 -2.65 -0.07 -9.03
N TYR A 364 -1.60 -0.80 -9.42
CA TYR A 364 -1.73 -2.10 -10.09
C TYR A 364 -1.66 -3.30 -9.15
N LEU A 365 -1.47 -3.07 -7.84
CA LEU A 365 -1.82 -4.10 -6.87
C LEU A 365 -3.34 -4.28 -6.87
N ARG A 366 -3.78 -5.54 -6.82
CA ARG A 366 -5.18 -5.92 -6.99
C ARG A 366 -6.07 -5.41 -5.86
N ASN A 367 -5.51 -5.29 -4.65
CA ASN A 367 -6.22 -4.72 -3.51
C ASN A 367 -6.03 -3.19 -3.46
N PRO A 368 -7.12 -2.38 -3.52
CA PRO A 368 -7.03 -0.93 -3.57
C PRO A 368 -6.39 -0.28 -2.35
N ILE A 369 -6.35 -0.94 -1.18
CA ILE A 369 -5.73 -0.37 0.04
C ILE A 369 -4.30 0.12 -0.22
N TYR A 370 -3.57 -0.60 -1.08
CA TYR A 370 -2.18 -0.29 -1.38
C TYR A 370 -1.99 1.06 -2.06
N SER A 371 -2.97 1.48 -2.86
CA SER A 371 -2.95 2.77 -3.55
C SER A 371 -3.78 3.84 -2.86
N TYR A 372 -4.83 3.46 -2.12
CA TYR A 372 -5.74 4.40 -1.44
C TYR A 372 -5.19 4.91 -0.11
N GLY A 373 -4.51 4.04 0.63
CA GLY A 373 -3.84 4.39 1.87
C GLY A 373 -2.89 5.59 1.73
N PRO A 374 -1.90 5.56 0.81
CA PRO A 374 -0.92 6.63 0.63
C PRO A 374 -1.51 8.03 0.45
N TRP A 375 -2.47 8.21 -0.46
CA TRP A 375 -3.05 9.55 -0.69
C TRP A 375 -4.05 9.95 0.40
N THR A 376 -4.71 8.99 1.07
CA THR A 376 -5.55 9.26 2.24
C THR A 376 -4.68 9.74 3.41
N SER A 377 -3.54 9.07 3.61
CA SER A 377 -2.52 9.42 4.59
C SER A 377 -2.05 10.87 4.42
N VAL A 378 -1.64 11.24 3.20
CA VAL A 378 -1.21 12.62 2.88
C VAL A 378 -2.34 13.63 3.07
N GLY A 379 -3.54 13.33 2.58
CA GLY A 379 -4.69 14.24 2.67
C GLY A 379 -5.10 14.54 4.12
N GLN A 380 -5.07 13.54 4.99
CA GLN A 380 -5.50 13.66 6.39
C GLN A 380 -4.53 14.46 7.27
N VAL A 381 -3.27 14.59 6.85
CA VAL A 381 -2.24 15.36 7.58
C VAL A 381 -1.92 16.71 6.93
N SER A 382 -2.59 17.04 5.82
CA SER A 382 -2.38 18.24 5.00
C SER A 382 -2.76 19.57 5.64
N ARG A 383 -3.41 19.55 6.81
CA ARG A 383 -3.96 20.75 7.49
C ARG A 383 -4.94 21.54 6.62
N ASN A 384 -5.71 20.81 5.80
CA ASN A 384 -6.70 21.36 4.87
C ASN A 384 -6.05 22.41 3.93
N GLY A 385 -4.82 22.12 3.50
CA GLY A 385 -3.99 22.99 2.65
C GLY A 385 -3.08 22.16 1.75
N ARG A 386 -1.88 22.68 1.44
CA ARG A 386 -0.88 21.99 0.62
C ARG A 386 -0.48 20.65 1.24
N PHE A 387 -0.23 19.65 0.40
CA PHE A 387 0.28 18.37 0.86
C PHE A 387 1.65 18.51 1.51
N MET A 388 1.83 17.80 2.62
CA MET A 388 3.05 17.80 3.43
C MET A 388 3.41 16.36 3.76
N ASP A 389 4.70 16.10 4.00
CA ASP A 389 5.17 14.78 4.43
C ASP A 389 4.43 14.31 5.69
N ASN A 390 4.11 13.02 5.74
CA ASN A 390 3.37 12.47 6.88
C ASN A 390 4.24 12.48 8.15
N PRO A 391 3.73 12.97 9.29
CA PRO A 391 4.45 12.90 10.55
C PRO A 391 4.84 11.47 11.07
N GLY A 392 6.05 10.96 10.72
CA GLY A 392 6.88 9.93 11.44
C GLY A 392 8.20 10.27 12.25
N ASP A 393 9.14 11.09 11.74
CA ASP A 393 10.21 11.84 12.46
C ASP A 393 10.19 13.43 12.44
N PRO A 394 9.98 14.14 13.58
CA PRO A 394 9.94 15.61 13.65
C PRO A 394 11.13 16.36 13.03
N GLU A 395 12.29 15.73 12.94
CA GLU A 395 13.50 16.34 12.36
C GLU A 395 13.41 16.54 10.84
N ASN A 396 12.52 15.81 10.16
CA ASN A 396 12.38 15.83 8.69
C ASN A 396 10.93 16.12 8.23
N TRP A 397 10.08 16.61 9.14
CA TRP A 397 8.64 16.83 8.89
C TRP A 397 8.31 18.22 8.36
N SER A 398 7.15 18.30 7.70
CA SER A 398 6.44 19.53 7.32
C SER A 398 6.97 20.22 6.06
N ASN A 399 7.79 19.54 5.27
CA ASN A 399 8.13 20.01 3.93
C ASN A 399 6.97 19.75 2.98
N SER A 400 6.76 20.70 2.07
CA SER A 400 5.93 20.54 0.88
C SER A 400 6.86 20.58 -0.31
N TYR A 401 6.98 19.44 -1.00
CA TYR A 401 7.75 19.31 -2.23
C TYR A 401 6.83 19.45 -3.45
N THR A 402 7.42 19.55 -4.65
CA THR A 402 6.65 19.38 -5.88
C THR A 402 6.03 17.98 -5.92
N GLN A 403 4.74 17.88 -6.24
CA GLN A 403 4.03 16.60 -6.20
C GLN A 403 2.78 16.62 -7.09
N TYR A 404 2.36 15.43 -7.53
CA TYR A 404 1.15 15.17 -8.32
C TYR A 404 0.26 14.09 -7.65
N VAL A 405 0.13 14.13 -6.32
CA VAL A 405 -0.61 13.14 -5.51
C VAL A 405 -2.07 13.03 -5.94
N ALA A 406 -2.75 14.15 -6.23
CA ALA A 406 -4.15 14.09 -6.62
C ALA A 406 -4.34 13.47 -8.02
N GLU A 407 -3.42 13.72 -8.96
CA GLU A 407 -3.42 13.04 -10.26
C GLU A 407 -3.26 11.52 -10.10
N ALA A 408 -2.29 11.07 -9.28
CA ALA A 408 -2.04 9.66 -9.04
C ALA A 408 -3.21 8.98 -8.31
N ALA A 409 -3.78 9.66 -7.30
CA ALA A 409 -4.98 9.21 -6.59
C ALA A 409 -6.19 9.07 -7.52
N TRP A 410 -6.37 10.01 -8.44
CA TRP A 410 -7.46 9.94 -9.40
C TRP A 410 -7.28 8.77 -10.38
N ARG A 411 -6.05 8.53 -10.86
CA ARG A 411 -5.75 7.37 -11.71
C ARG A 411 -5.94 6.04 -10.98
N SER A 412 -5.60 5.95 -9.69
CA SER A 412 -5.90 4.74 -8.92
C SER A 412 -7.40 4.55 -8.71
N TYR A 413 -8.17 5.64 -8.56
CA TYR A 413 -9.63 5.57 -8.55
C TYR A 413 -10.24 5.12 -9.89
N GLN A 414 -9.67 5.53 -11.02
CA GLN A 414 -10.10 5.03 -12.34
C GLN A 414 -9.86 3.51 -12.54
N ILE A 415 -8.86 2.94 -11.87
CA ILE A 415 -8.60 1.49 -11.87
C ILE A 415 -9.54 0.75 -10.92
N HIS A 416 -9.63 1.20 -9.66
CA HIS A 416 -10.27 0.43 -8.59
C HIS A 416 -11.73 0.81 -8.36
N GLY A 417 -12.10 2.06 -8.58
CA GLY A 417 -13.42 2.60 -8.25
C GLY A 417 -13.74 2.56 -6.76
N GLY A 418 -14.91 3.08 -6.41
CA GLY A 418 -15.40 3.12 -5.05
C GLY A 418 -16.59 4.05 -4.90
N GLN A 419 -17.26 3.98 -3.75
CA GLN A 419 -18.43 4.79 -3.45
C GLN A 419 -18.11 6.31 -3.56
N PRO A 420 -19.09 7.18 -3.91
CA PRO A 420 -18.88 8.62 -4.03
C PRO A 420 -18.24 9.31 -2.81
N ALA A 421 -18.41 8.75 -1.60
CA ALA A 421 -17.76 9.27 -0.39
C ALA A 421 -16.21 9.24 -0.49
N ILE A 422 -15.64 8.23 -1.15
CA ILE A 422 -14.20 8.14 -1.42
C ILE A 422 -13.75 9.31 -2.31
N VAL A 423 -14.53 9.61 -3.34
CA VAL A 423 -14.25 10.72 -4.27
C VAL A 423 -14.40 12.07 -3.59
N ALA A 424 -15.33 12.21 -2.64
CA ALA A 424 -15.50 13.44 -1.87
C ALA A 424 -14.24 13.80 -1.07
N ASN A 425 -13.61 12.82 -0.42
CA ASN A 425 -12.31 13.01 0.24
C ASN A 425 -11.22 13.40 -0.77
N LEU A 426 -11.06 12.66 -1.87
CA LEU A 426 -10.07 12.98 -2.91
C LEU A 426 -10.26 14.40 -3.45
N ALA A 427 -11.49 14.78 -3.82
CA ALA A 427 -11.81 16.09 -4.36
C ALA A 427 -11.47 17.20 -3.38
N ARG A 428 -11.81 17.03 -2.09
CA ARG A 428 -11.49 17.99 -1.03
C ARG A 428 -9.98 18.13 -0.85
N TYR A 429 -9.25 17.03 -0.74
CA TYR A 429 -7.80 17.06 -0.58
C TYR A 429 -7.12 17.75 -1.77
N ALA A 430 -7.54 17.43 -2.99
CA ALA A 430 -7.00 18.04 -4.21
C ALA A 430 -7.32 19.54 -4.30
N GLU A 431 -8.55 19.94 -3.96
CA GLU A 431 -8.97 21.36 -3.90
C GLU A 431 -8.04 22.16 -2.98
N GLN A 432 -7.86 21.66 -1.76
CA GLN A 432 -7.11 22.37 -0.72
C GLN A 432 -5.61 22.34 -0.98
N ASP A 433 -5.09 21.27 -1.57
CA ASP A 433 -3.70 21.21 -2.00
C ASP A 433 -3.40 22.29 -3.04
N VAL A 434 -4.18 22.34 -4.12
CA VAL A 434 -4.00 23.31 -5.20
C VAL A 434 -4.07 24.75 -4.67
N LYS A 435 -5.09 25.05 -3.87
CA LYS A 435 -5.24 26.39 -3.27
C LYS A 435 -4.11 26.70 -2.29
N GLY A 436 -3.70 25.74 -1.48
CA GLY A 436 -2.62 25.88 -0.50
C GLY A 436 -1.25 26.09 -1.14
N GLN A 437 -0.97 25.37 -2.25
CA GLN A 437 0.26 25.55 -3.04
C GLN A 437 0.32 26.96 -3.63
N LEU A 438 -0.75 27.43 -4.29
CA LEU A 438 -0.80 28.78 -4.85
C LEU A 438 -0.71 29.85 -3.75
N ALA A 439 -1.47 29.71 -2.65
CA ALA A 439 -1.39 30.65 -1.54
C ALA A 439 0.00 30.73 -0.89
N SER A 440 0.77 29.64 -0.96
CA SER A 440 2.12 29.58 -0.40
C SER A 440 3.21 30.10 -1.33
N TYR A 441 3.07 29.82 -2.63
CA TYR A 441 4.19 29.88 -3.57
C TYR A 441 3.92 30.78 -4.79
N ASP A 442 2.68 31.19 -5.09
CA ASP A 442 2.34 32.13 -6.19
C ASP A 442 2.24 33.56 -5.63
N THR A 443 3.36 34.11 -5.16
CA THR A 443 3.41 35.41 -4.46
C THR A 443 3.23 36.61 -5.40
N ASN A 444 3.52 36.42 -6.70
CA ASN A 444 3.34 37.42 -7.73
C ASN A 444 1.95 37.34 -8.44
N ASN A 445 1.12 36.37 -8.07
CA ASN A 445 -0.24 36.12 -8.60
C ASN A 445 -0.31 35.90 -10.11
N ASN A 446 0.75 35.38 -10.74
CA ASN A 446 0.76 35.05 -12.16
C ASN A 446 0.19 33.65 -12.46
N GLY A 447 -0.17 32.88 -11.42
CA GLY A 447 -0.71 31.52 -11.54
C GLY A 447 0.34 30.41 -11.49
N ILE A 448 1.59 30.72 -11.20
CA ILE A 448 2.72 29.80 -11.20
C ILE A 448 3.30 29.77 -9.79
N ILE A 449 3.76 28.60 -9.36
CA ILE A 449 4.49 28.51 -8.10
C ILE A 449 5.92 29.01 -8.30
N GLU A 450 6.44 29.74 -7.31
CA GLU A 450 7.83 30.16 -7.26
C GLU A 450 8.52 29.79 -5.96
N TYR A 451 9.81 29.49 -6.07
CA TYR A 451 10.72 29.23 -4.95
C TYR A 451 12.17 29.37 -5.39
N ASP A 452 13.09 29.45 -4.43
CA ASP A 452 14.55 29.59 -4.62
C ASP A 452 15.35 28.36 -4.14
N TRP A 453 14.64 27.30 -3.73
CA TRP A 453 15.24 26.11 -3.12
C TRP A 453 15.18 24.88 -4.04
N GLY A 454 16.34 24.45 -4.52
CA GLY A 454 16.45 23.29 -5.43
C GLY A 454 15.90 21.97 -4.88
N ALA A 455 15.90 21.76 -3.56
CA ALA A 455 15.39 20.52 -3.00
C ALA A 455 13.86 20.37 -3.10
N MET A 456 13.13 21.47 -3.30
CA MET A 456 11.68 21.39 -3.58
C MET A 456 11.36 20.56 -4.83
N THR A 457 12.34 20.41 -5.72
CA THR A 457 12.19 19.63 -6.96
C THR A 457 12.31 18.12 -6.76
N GLY A 458 12.88 17.67 -5.65
CA GLY A 458 13.28 16.28 -5.46
C GLY A 458 14.56 15.85 -6.17
N ASN A 459 15.18 16.76 -6.93
CA ASN A 459 16.42 16.56 -7.65
C ASN A 459 17.48 17.51 -7.08
N ASP A 460 17.59 17.54 -5.76
CA ASP A 460 18.18 18.61 -4.93
C ASP A 460 19.51 19.16 -5.44
N ALA A 461 20.39 18.28 -5.95
CA ALA A 461 21.72 18.64 -6.40
C ALA A 461 21.89 18.65 -7.93
N ASP A 462 20.84 18.32 -8.69
CA ASP A 462 20.83 18.24 -10.17
C ASP A 462 19.82 19.20 -10.83
N ALA A 463 19.14 20.06 -10.05
CA ALA A 463 18.30 21.15 -10.56
C ALA A 463 19.17 22.38 -10.94
N VAL A 464 19.89 22.25 -12.07
CA VAL A 464 20.94 23.20 -12.48
C VAL A 464 20.44 24.65 -12.64
N SER A 465 19.17 24.87 -12.97
CA SER A 465 18.60 26.22 -13.10
C SER A 465 18.80 27.12 -11.86
N PHE A 466 18.77 26.56 -10.64
CA PHE A 466 18.99 27.33 -9.40
C PHE A 466 20.40 27.87 -9.25
N HIS A 467 21.37 27.29 -9.98
CA HIS A 467 22.76 27.70 -9.90
C HIS A 467 23.07 28.90 -10.80
N TRP A 468 22.16 29.29 -11.70
CA TRP A 468 22.40 30.38 -12.64
C TRP A 468 22.39 31.74 -11.94
N ARG A 469 21.41 31.93 -11.05
CA ARG A 469 21.21 33.18 -10.32
C ARG A 469 20.37 32.94 -9.07
N ALA A 470 20.79 33.53 -7.95
CA ALA A 470 20.07 33.48 -6.69
C ALA A 470 18.76 34.29 -6.74
N GLY A 471 17.70 33.73 -6.17
CA GLY A 471 16.38 34.34 -6.08
C GLY A 471 15.27 33.37 -6.48
N ASN A 472 14.01 33.77 -6.25
CA ASN A 472 12.85 32.96 -6.63
C ASN A 472 12.75 32.81 -8.15
N LEU A 473 12.41 31.61 -8.58
CA LEU A 473 12.12 31.27 -9.97
C LEU A 473 10.65 30.90 -10.10
N ASP A 474 9.91 31.45 -11.06
CA ASP A 474 8.65 30.86 -11.52
C ASP A 474 8.98 29.48 -12.13
N ARG A 475 8.30 28.44 -11.66
CA ARG A 475 8.67 27.03 -11.89
C ARG A 475 7.70 26.29 -12.81
N THR A 476 8.24 25.47 -13.72
CA THR A 476 7.44 24.60 -14.59
C THR A 476 6.80 23.45 -13.81
N GLU A 477 7.28 23.18 -12.61
CA GLU A 477 6.65 22.33 -11.60
C GLU A 477 5.20 22.72 -11.25
N GLY A 478 4.78 23.96 -11.57
CA GLY A 478 3.36 24.34 -11.57
C GLY A 478 2.47 23.44 -12.42
N ALA A 479 3.03 22.67 -13.37
CA ALA A 479 2.30 21.64 -14.10
C ALA A 479 1.66 20.57 -13.21
N TYR A 480 2.29 20.22 -12.08
CA TYR A 480 1.69 19.26 -11.16
C TYR A 480 0.55 19.89 -10.34
N VAL A 481 0.64 21.20 -10.03
CA VAL A 481 -0.48 21.95 -9.45
C VAL A 481 -1.65 21.97 -10.44
N TRP A 482 -1.37 22.16 -11.73
CA TRP A 482 -2.38 22.08 -12.78
C TRP A 482 -3.00 20.68 -12.89
N SER A 483 -2.20 19.61 -12.89
CA SER A 483 -2.76 18.25 -13.02
C SER A 483 -3.54 17.82 -11.77
N ASN A 484 -3.14 18.26 -10.58
CA ASN A 484 -3.92 18.12 -9.36
C ASN A 484 -5.25 18.90 -9.43
N ALA A 485 -5.24 20.12 -9.99
CA ALA A 485 -6.47 20.87 -10.23
C ALA A 485 -7.41 20.15 -11.21
N MET A 486 -6.86 19.56 -12.28
CA MET A 486 -7.64 18.76 -13.22
C MET A 486 -8.21 17.48 -12.59
N ALA A 487 -7.50 16.86 -11.65
CA ALA A 487 -8.04 15.75 -10.85
C ALA A 487 -9.24 16.21 -10.00
N ALA A 488 -9.15 17.37 -9.35
CA ALA A 488 -10.27 17.96 -8.60
C ALA A 488 -11.47 18.30 -9.51
N VAL A 489 -11.24 18.86 -10.71
CA VAL A 489 -12.30 19.11 -11.71
C VAL A 489 -13.04 17.82 -12.04
N GLN A 490 -12.31 16.75 -12.35
CA GLN A 490 -12.90 15.47 -12.73
C GLN A 490 -13.64 14.82 -11.55
N ALA A 491 -13.07 14.88 -10.34
CA ALA A 491 -13.69 14.36 -9.14
C ALA A 491 -15.00 15.09 -8.79
N TYR A 492 -15.01 16.42 -8.79
CA TYR A 492 -16.24 17.20 -8.56
C TYR A 492 -17.28 17.03 -9.65
N THR A 493 -16.85 16.87 -10.91
CA THR A 493 -17.75 16.56 -12.02
C THR A 493 -18.45 15.21 -11.78
N LEU A 494 -17.69 14.18 -11.38
CA LEU A 494 -18.25 12.87 -11.04
C LEU A 494 -19.22 12.93 -9.86
N LEU A 495 -18.96 13.79 -8.87
CA LEU A 495 -19.85 14.05 -7.74
C LEU A 495 -21.08 14.92 -8.09
N GLY A 496 -21.20 15.42 -9.33
CA GLY A 496 -22.26 16.33 -9.75
C GLY A 496 -22.16 17.74 -9.15
N ASN A 497 -21.01 18.11 -8.57
CA ASN A 497 -20.79 19.45 -8.03
C ASN A 497 -20.22 20.40 -9.10
N THR A 498 -21.08 20.83 -10.02
CA THR A 498 -20.71 21.69 -11.15
C THR A 498 -20.08 23.02 -10.70
N ALA A 499 -20.55 23.60 -9.58
CA ALA A 499 -19.98 24.85 -9.07
C ALA A 499 -18.51 24.69 -8.69
N LYS A 500 -18.17 23.62 -7.95
CA LYS A 500 -16.78 23.32 -7.59
C LYS A 500 -15.94 22.87 -8.77
N ALA A 501 -16.51 22.10 -9.70
CA ALA A 501 -15.81 21.74 -10.93
C ALA A 501 -15.42 22.98 -11.75
N ASN A 502 -16.32 23.96 -11.90
CA ASN A 502 -16.04 25.22 -12.60
C ASN A 502 -15.02 26.09 -11.86
N GLU A 503 -15.07 26.14 -10.52
CA GLU A 503 -14.09 26.85 -9.70
C GLU A 503 -12.68 26.29 -9.93
N MET A 504 -12.53 24.96 -9.83
CA MET A 504 -11.25 24.30 -10.04
C MET A 504 -10.78 24.40 -11.49
N GLN A 505 -11.70 24.40 -12.47
CA GLN A 505 -11.37 24.61 -13.88
C GLN A 505 -10.80 26.02 -14.10
N THR A 506 -11.41 27.03 -13.48
CA THR A 506 -10.91 28.42 -13.56
C THR A 506 -9.50 28.54 -12.99
N ILE A 507 -9.23 27.85 -11.88
CA ILE A 507 -7.88 27.80 -11.29
C ILE A 507 -6.90 27.08 -12.23
N ALA A 508 -7.30 25.92 -12.79
CA ALA A 508 -6.48 25.19 -13.75
C ALA A 508 -6.15 26.04 -14.99
N ASP A 509 -7.13 26.76 -15.53
CA ASP A 509 -6.93 27.66 -16.68
C ASP A 509 -5.97 28.80 -16.34
N ARG A 510 -6.06 29.38 -15.12
CA ARG A 510 -5.09 30.37 -14.63
C ARG A 510 -3.66 29.83 -14.63
N ILE A 511 -3.46 28.63 -14.07
CA ILE A 511 -2.13 28.01 -13.99
C ILE A 511 -1.60 27.71 -15.39
N ARG A 512 -2.43 27.13 -16.25
CA ARG A 512 -2.06 26.83 -17.64
C ARG A 512 -1.63 28.09 -18.39
N ASN A 513 -2.42 29.16 -18.28
CA ASN A 513 -2.12 30.43 -18.91
C ASN A 513 -0.85 31.06 -18.34
N GLY A 514 -0.64 30.99 -17.03
CA GLY A 514 0.61 31.39 -16.40
C GLY A 514 1.81 30.69 -17.03
N ILE A 515 1.82 29.35 -17.02
CA ILE A 515 2.93 28.55 -17.57
C ILE A 515 3.17 28.88 -19.04
N VAL A 516 2.13 28.89 -19.89
CA VAL A 516 2.29 29.11 -21.33
C VAL A 516 2.72 30.55 -21.65
N ASN A 517 2.21 31.56 -20.93
CA ASN A 517 2.48 32.96 -21.26
C ASN A 517 3.76 33.50 -20.60
N VAL A 518 4.16 32.95 -19.45
CA VAL A 518 5.30 33.44 -18.66
C VAL A 518 6.56 32.61 -18.90
N LEU A 519 6.45 31.29 -19.04
CA LEU A 519 7.60 30.37 -19.09
C LEU A 519 7.99 29.95 -20.52
N TRP A 520 7.10 30.14 -21.50
CA TRP A 520 7.46 29.90 -22.90
C TRP A 520 8.38 31.01 -23.42
N ASN A 521 9.60 30.64 -23.80
CA ASN A 521 10.50 31.54 -24.51
C ASN A 521 10.29 31.38 -26.02
N PRO A 522 9.62 32.32 -26.71
CA PRO A 522 9.35 32.20 -28.14
C PRO A 522 10.61 32.30 -28.99
N SER A 523 11.63 33.04 -28.54
CA SER A 523 12.87 33.23 -29.30
C SER A 523 13.72 31.96 -29.35
N ARG A 524 13.69 31.18 -28.28
CA ARG A 524 14.42 29.91 -28.15
C ARG A 524 13.55 28.70 -28.42
N GLN A 525 12.23 28.86 -28.52
CA GLN A 525 11.25 27.78 -28.63
C GLN A 525 11.49 26.70 -27.56
N LEU A 526 11.62 27.15 -26.31
CA LEU A 526 11.87 26.31 -25.14
C LEU A 526 10.98 26.77 -24.00
N LEU A 527 10.61 25.83 -23.13
CA LEU A 527 10.00 26.14 -21.85
C LEU A 527 11.12 26.33 -20.82
N GLU A 528 11.20 27.52 -20.24
CA GLU A 528 12.31 27.94 -19.38
C GLU A 528 11.72 28.53 -18.10
N HIS A 529 12.30 28.17 -16.95
CA HIS A 529 11.97 28.84 -15.68
C HIS A 529 12.20 30.35 -15.82
N ARG A 530 11.60 31.16 -14.94
CA ARG A 530 11.75 32.62 -15.02
C ARG A 530 12.18 33.20 -13.69
N HIS A 531 13.23 34.00 -13.68
CA HIS A 531 13.70 34.66 -12.47
C HIS A 531 12.76 35.79 -12.07
N VAL A 532 12.03 35.63 -10.97
CA VAL A 532 10.90 36.50 -10.59
C VAL A 532 11.31 37.97 -10.53
N SER A 533 12.39 38.30 -9.81
CA SER A 533 12.77 39.71 -9.61
C SER A 533 13.33 40.43 -10.84
N THR A 534 13.72 39.69 -11.90
CA THR A 534 14.28 40.29 -13.12
C THR A 534 13.50 39.97 -14.38
N ASN A 535 12.41 39.19 -14.25
CA ASN A 535 11.54 38.81 -15.33
C ASN A 535 12.26 38.13 -16.52
N THR A 536 13.43 37.54 -16.26
CA THR A 536 14.33 36.96 -17.28
C THR A 536 14.23 35.44 -17.29
N HIS A 537 14.15 34.83 -18.47
CA HIS A 537 14.19 33.37 -18.60
C HIS A 537 15.54 32.81 -18.13
N VAL A 538 15.50 31.71 -17.37
CA VAL A 538 16.67 31.00 -16.90
C VAL A 538 17.22 30.15 -18.04
N PRO A 539 18.48 30.35 -18.47
CA PRO A 539 19.04 29.68 -19.64
C PRO A 539 19.44 28.22 -19.39
N TRP A 540 19.67 27.85 -18.12
CA TRP A 540 20.04 26.51 -17.69
C TRP A 540 18.80 25.68 -17.39
N LYS A 541 18.78 24.46 -17.93
CA LYS A 541 17.59 23.63 -18.08
C LYS A 541 17.81 22.28 -17.41
N GLU A 542 16.70 21.64 -17.09
CA GLU A 542 16.62 20.29 -16.57
C GLU A 542 15.35 19.61 -17.10
N ILE A 543 15.19 18.30 -16.89
CA ILE A 543 13.97 17.59 -17.30
C ILE A 543 12.70 18.17 -16.63
N ASN A 544 12.85 18.88 -15.50
CA ASN A 544 11.77 19.60 -14.84
C ASN A 544 11.09 20.63 -15.75
N ASN A 545 11.84 21.24 -16.69
CA ASN A 545 11.28 22.13 -17.69
C ASN A 545 10.20 21.46 -18.57
N TYR A 546 10.16 20.13 -18.60
CA TYR A 546 9.26 19.37 -19.46
C TYR A 546 8.09 18.73 -18.72
N TYR A 547 7.92 18.95 -17.40
CA TYR A 547 6.74 18.46 -16.66
C TYR A 547 5.41 18.90 -17.28
N PRO A 548 5.28 20.13 -17.84
CA PRO A 548 4.09 20.53 -18.59
C PRO A 548 3.76 19.63 -19.80
N TYR A 549 4.74 19.01 -20.44
CA TYR A 549 4.50 18.00 -21.47
C TYR A 549 4.10 16.65 -20.86
N SER A 550 4.76 16.24 -19.77
CA SER A 550 4.48 14.99 -19.05
C SER A 550 3.02 14.89 -18.59
N VAL A 551 2.39 16.00 -18.21
CA VAL A 551 0.97 16.05 -17.80
C VAL A 551 0.02 16.43 -18.94
N GLY A 552 0.52 16.73 -20.14
CA GLY A 552 -0.30 17.12 -21.30
C GLY A 552 -0.86 18.55 -21.26
N LEU A 553 -0.23 19.46 -20.51
CA LEU A 553 -0.64 20.86 -20.38
C LEU A 553 -0.35 21.68 -21.65
N MET A 554 0.81 21.42 -22.26
CA MET A 554 1.33 22.23 -23.37
C MET A 554 0.47 22.09 -24.63
N PRO A 555 0.18 23.19 -25.36
CA PRO A 555 -0.52 23.08 -26.63
C PRO A 555 0.28 22.25 -27.65
N ASN A 556 -0.41 21.40 -28.40
CA ASN A 556 0.20 20.56 -29.43
C ASN A 556 0.28 21.30 -30.78
N THR A 557 1.21 22.25 -30.90
CA THR A 557 1.53 22.94 -32.16
C THR A 557 3.01 22.76 -32.52
N ASP A 558 3.38 23.00 -33.78
CA ASP A 558 4.76 22.88 -34.24
C ASP A 558 5.75 23.68 -33.38
N GLN A 559 5.40 24.91 -33.03
CA GLN A 559 6.25 25.79 -32.24
C GLN A 559 6.56 25.21 -30.85
N TYR A 560 5.56 24.66 -30.14
CA TYR A 560 5.79 24.08 -28.81
C TYR A 560 6.57 22.76 -28.91
N ARG A 561 6.26 21.93 -29.92
CA ARG A 561 6.97 20.66 -30.13
C ARG A 561 8.48 20.83 -30.32
N GLN A 562 8.93 21.97 -30.85
CA GLN A 562 10.37 22.26 -30.98
C GLN A 562 11.12 22.11 -29.67
N ALA A 563 10.51 22.34 -28.51
CA ALA A 563 11.21 22.19 -27.23
C ALA A 563 11.79 20.78 -27.03
N LEU A 564 11.12 19.75 -27.57
CA LEU A 564 11.50 18.34 -27.42
C LEU A 564 12.80 17.98 -28.16
N ARG A 565 13.30 18.85 -29.05
CA ARG A 565 14.52 18.61 -29.85
C ARG A 565 15.77 18.35 -29.03
N LEU A 566 15.81 18.82 -27.78
CA LEU A 566 16.97 18.61 -26.90
C LEU A 566 17.13 17.14 -26.49
N PHE A 567 16.10 16.31 -26.56
CA PHE A 567 16.20 14.88 -26.21
C PHE A 567 16.83 14.02 -27.31
N ASP A 568 17.02 14.58 -28.51
CA ASP A 568 17.75 13.90 -29.59
C ASP A 568 19.27 13.90 -29.34
N ASP A 569 19.77 14.84 -28.53
CA ASP A 569 21.21 15.07 -28.34
C ASP A 569 21.68 14.56 -26.96
N PRO A 570 22.55 13.53 -26.89
CA PRO A 570 23.05 13.00 -25.62
C PRO A 570 23.95 13.98 -24.84
N ALA A 571 24.46 15.04 -25.48
CA ALA A 571 25.16 16.12 -24.77
C ALA A 571 24.19 17.05 -24.03
N GLU A 572 22.90 17.03 -24.38
CA GLU A 572 21.83 17.75 -23.68
C GLU A 572 21.18 16.82 -22.64
N TYR A 573 20.52 15.75 -23.11
CA TYR A 573 19.85 14.76 -22.25
C TYR A 573 20.20 13.32 -22.69
N PRO A 574 21.17 12.66 -22.03
CA PRO A 574 21.51 11.26 -22.33
C PRO A 574 20.42 10.30 -21.82
N ILE A 575 20.26 9.15 -22.49
CA ILE A 575 19.45 8.03 -21.96
C ILE A 575 20.07 7.40 -20.71
N PHE A 576 21.41 7.31 -20.69
CA PHE A 576 22.13 6.80 -19.53
C PHE A 576 23.51 7.47 -19.36
N PRO A 577 23.86 7.94 -18.15
CA PRO A 577 23.00 8.00 -16.96
C PRO A 577 21.83 8.96 -17.16
N PHE A 578 20.64 8.58 -16.68
CA PHE A 578 19.40 9.34 -16.85
C PHE A 578 19.36 10.55 -15.90
N PHE A 579 20.15 11.58 -16.19
CA PHE A 579 20.23 12.78 -15.36
C PHE A 579 18.98 13.67 -15.45
N THR A 580 18.76 14.47 -14.41
CA THR A 580 17.79 15.57 -14.44
C THR A 580 18.36 16.79 -15.15
N ALA A 581 19.58 17.22 -14.82
CA ALA A 581 20.21 18.38 -15.42
C ALA A 581 20.47 18.15 -16.92
N ASN A 582 20.30 19.20 -17.70
CA ASN A 582 20.87 19.26 -19.03
C ASN A 582 22.41 19.27 -18.94
N GLN A 583 23.09 18.38 -19.67
CA GLN A 583 24.54 18.18 -19.50
C GLN A 583 25.38 19.29 -20.12
N ARG A 584 24.91 20.00 -21.15
CA ARG A 584 25.58 21.23 -21.65
C ARG A 584 25.50 22.35 -20.63
N ASP A 585 24.32 22.55 -20.04
CA ASP A 585 24.12 23.58 -19.03
C ASP A 585 24.88 23.25 -17.74
N LYS A 586 24.94 21.99 -17.35
CA LYS A 586 25.73 21.51 -16.22
C LYS A 586 27.22 21.78 -16.42
N ALA A 587 27.75 21.57 -17.63
CA ALA A 587 29.12 21.94 -17.96
C ALA A 587 29.35 23.47 -17.86
N ALA A 588 28.37 24.29 -18.30
CA ALA A 588 28.43 25.73 -18.16
C ALA A 588 28.38 26.17 -16.68
N ALA A 589 27.53 25.55 -15.87
CA ALA A 589 27.43 25.79 -14.43
C ALA A 589 28.73 25.41 -13.70
N ALA A 590 29.33 24.27 -14.05
CA ALA A 590 30.63 23.86 -13.53
C ALA A 590 31.75 24.86 -13.89
N ALA A 591 31.75 25.41 -15.11
CA ALA A 591 32.74 26.39 -15.54
C ALA A 591 32.70 27.70 -14.73
N VAL A 592 31.57 28.03 -14.10
CA VAL A 592 31.42 29.18 -13.20
C VAL A 592 31.44 28.79 -11.71
N GLY A 593 31.86 27.56 -11.39
CA GLY A 593 32.06 27.09 -10.01
C GLY A 593 30.81 26.53 -9.32
N GLN A 594 29.77 26.17 -10.06
CA GLN A 594 28.51 25.62 -9.53
C GLN A 594 28.16 24.25 -10.17
N PRO A 595 29.01 23.23 -10.02
CA PRO A 595 28.88 21.97 -10.79
C PRO A 595 27.66 21.11 -10.42
N GLY A 596 27.01 21.36 -9.27
CA GLY A 596 25.98 20.46 -8.73
C GLY A 596 26.55 19.08 -8.36
N SER A 597 25.67 18.09 -8.17
CA SER A 597 26.06 16.68 -8.06
C SER A 597 26.16 16.03 -9.44
N ASN A 598 26.73 14.82 -9.51
CA ASN A 598 26.67 13.93 -10.68
C ASN A 598 25.78 12.71 -10.39
N ASN A 599 24.79 12.87 -9.51
CA ASN A 599 23.91 11.78 -9.08
C ASN A 599 22.83 11.50 -10.13
N PHE A 600 22.42 10.24 -10.23
CA PHE A 600 21.23 9.79 -10.97
C PHE A 600 20.55 8.65 -10.23
N SER A 601 19.25 8.51 -10.39
CA SER A 601 18.40 7.62 -9.61
C SER A 601 17.13 7.25 -10.38
N THR A 602 16.42 6.25 -9.87
CA THR A 602 15.12 5.82 -10.39
C THR A 602 14.16 7.02 -10.49
N ILE A 603 14.22 8.01 -9.60
CA ILE A 603 13.37 9.21 -9.63
C ILE A 603 13.51 9.99 -10.94
N ASN A 604 14.73 10.13 -11.44
CA ASN A 604 15.03 10.84 -12.68
C ASN A 604 14.45 10.08 -13.87
N SER A 605 14.68 8.75 -13.91
CA SER A 605 14.10 7.89 -14.95
C SER A 605 12.56 7.86 -14.90
N THR A 606 11.95 7.89 -13.71
CA THR A 606 10.48 7.89 -13.51
C THR A 606 9.84 9.08 -14.19
N VAL A 607 10.42 10.25 -13.97
CA VAL A 607 10.00 11.51 -14.57
C VAL A 607 10.21 11.49 -16.08
N GLN A 608 11.35 10.97 -16.54
CA GLN A 608 11.62 10.82 -17.97
C GLN A 608 10.65 9.84 -18.64
N PHE A 609 10.28 8.72 -17.99
CA PHE A 609 9.23 7.82 -18.45
C PHE A 609 7.89 8.55 -18.58
N ARG A 610 7.48 9.34 -17.58
CA ARG A 610 6.24 10.15 -17.66
C ARG A 610 6.27 11.10 -18.87
N LEU A 611 7.43 11.71 -19.15
CA LEU A 611 7.60 12.57 -20.32
C LEU A 611 7.44 11.79 -21.63
N TYR A 612 8.20 10.71 -21.83
CA TYR A 612 8.10 9.87 -23.03
C TYR A 612 6.69 9.30 -23.21
N SER A 613 6.08 8.84 -22.12
CA SER A 613 4.72 8.29 -22.10
C SER A 613 3.70 9.28 -22.67
N SER A 614 3.74 10.55 -22.25
CA SER A 614 2.88 11.59 -22.82
C SER A 614 3.30 11.98 -24.24
N VAL A 615 4.60 12.24 -24.46
CA VAL A 615 5.13 12.76 -25.73
C VAL A 615 4.85 11.84 -26.90
N LEU A 616 5.14 10.55 -26.76
CA LEU A 616 4.96 9.56 -27.82
C LEU A 616 3.48 9.37 -28.23
N ARG A 617 2.53 9.80 -27.39
CA ARG A 617 1.09 9.73 -27.68
C ARG A 617 0.49 11.04 -28.15
N ASN A 618 0.93 12.14 -27.56
CA ASN A 618 0.23 13.42 -27.67
C ASN A 618 0.98 14.45 -28.52
N TYR A 619 2.29 14.28 -28.73
CA TYR A 619 3.13 15.27 -29.41
C TYR A 619 3.95 14.59 -30.52
N PRO A 620 3.38 14.39 -31.72
CA PRO A 620 4.08 13.72 -32.82
C PRO A 620 5.38 14.46 -33.14
N ASN A 621 6.52 13.79 -33.08
CA ASN A 621 7.83 14.41 -33.19
C ASN A 621 8.86 13.40 -33.73
N GLN A 622 10.05 13.87 -34.09
CA GLN A 622 11.14 13.05 -34.63
C GLN A 622 12.31 12.82 -33.66
N TRP A 623 12.29 13.45 -32.48
CA TRP A 623 13.42 13.54 -31.55
C TRP A 623 13.36 12.52 -30.42
N MET A 624 12.15 12.13 -30.02
CA MET A 624 11.89 11.15 -28.98
C MET A 624 11.20 9.95 -29.61
N THR A 625 11.83 8.78 -29.53
CA THR A 625 11.38 7.55 -30.22
C THR A 625 11.03 6.43 -29.23
N ALA A 626 10.28 5.42 -29.69
CA ALA A 626 10.03 4.22 -28.90
C ALA A 626 11.31 3.42 -28.61
N GLU A 627 12.32 3.51 -29.48
CA GLU A 627 13.63 2.90 -29.26
C GLU A 627 14.37 3.56 -28.09
N ASN A 628 14.36 4.90 -28.02
CA ASN A 628 14.90 5.64 -26.88
C ASN A 628 14.20 5.25 -25.57
N TYR A 629 12.87 5.11 -25.61
CA TYR A 629 12.09 4.65 -24.47
C TYR A 629 12.49 3.23 -24.02
N LYS A 630 12.68 2.31 -24.98
CA LYS A 630 13.17 0.95 -24.71
C LYS A 630 14.55 0.97 -24.08
N GLN A 631 15.48 1.77 -24.60
CA GLN A 631 16.82 1.91 -24.03
C GLN A 631 16.76 2.42 -22.58
N LEU A 632 15.92 3.42 -22.29
CA LEU A 632 15.70 3.92 -20.94
C LEU A 632 15.14 2.83 -20.01
N LEU A 633 14.16 2.05 -20.47
CA LEU A 633 13.60 0.90 -19.73
C LEU A 633 14.68 -0.11 -19.35
N TYR A 634 15.56 -0.45 -20.29
CA TYR A 634 16.63 -1.41 -20.07
C TYR A 634 17.73 -0.87 -19.13
N TRP A 635 18.15 0.37 -19.32
CA TRP A 635 19.16 1.00 -18.45
C TRP A 635 18.65 1.25 -17.03
N ASN A 636 17.36 1.57 -16.86
CA ASN A 636 16.72 1.66 -15.54
C ASN A 636 16.76 0.32 -14.79
N ALA A 637 16.46 -0.79 -15.47
CA ALA A 637 16.58 -2.12 -14.87
C ALA A 637 18.05 -2.49 -14.57
N TRP A 638 18.97 -2.19 -15.49
CA TRP A 638 20.39 -2.49 -15.33
C TRP A 638 21.02 -1.75 -14.15
N ALA A 639 20.69 -0.47 -13.94
CA ALA A 639 21.24 0.32 -12.83
C ALA A 639 20.91 -0.28 -11.45
N GLN A 640 19.78 -0.97 -11.33
CA GLN A 640 19.35 -1.67 -10.13
C GLN A 640 20.05 -3.02 -9.93
N TYR A 641 20.85 -3.52 -10.86
CA TYR A 641 21.69 -4.70 -10.68
C TYR A 641 23.13 -4.31 -10.45
N ILE A 642 23.76 -4.82 -9.37
CA ILE A 642 25.18 -4.54 -9.11
C ILE A 642 26.02 -5.10 -10.26
N GLY A 643 26.64 -4.20 -11.04
CA GLY A 643 27.42 -4.54 -12.24
C GLY A 643 26.58 -5.19 -13.36
N GLY A 644 25.26 -4.98 -13.39
CA GLY A 644 24.38 -5.65 -14.35
C GLY A 644 24.14 -7.13 -14.07
N ASN A 645 24.62 -7.65 -12.94
CA ASN A 645 24.43 -9.05 -12.56
C ASN A 645 23.05 -9.25 -11.95
N THR A 646 22.19 -9.99 -12.66
CA THR A 646 20.80 -10.27 -12.29
C THR A 646 20.66 -11.04 -10.98
N GLN A 647 21.72 -11.66 -10.46
CA GLN A 647 21.73 -12.27 -9.12
C GLN A 647 21.62 -11.23 -8.00
N TRP A 648 22.07 -9.99 -8.24
CA TRP A 648 22.26 -8.97 -7.21
C TRP A 648 21.45 -7.69 -7.47
N PRO A 649 20.10 -7.77 -7.45
CA PRO A 649 19.29 -6.56 -7.48
C PRO A 649 19.46 -5.77 -6.17
N ASP A 650 19.77 -4.50 -6.29
CA ASP A 650 19.85 -3.53 -5.20
C ASP A 650 19.50 -2.14 -5.75
N ALA A 651 18.33 -1.64 -5.37
CA ALA A 651 17.90 -0.31 -5.78
C ALA A 651 18.39 0.65 -4.70
N ASN A 652 19.47 1.36 -4.97
CA ASN A 652 19.97 2.37 -4.05
C ASN A 652 19.11 3.64 -4.18
N GLU A 653 19.17 4.51 -3.18
CA GLU A 653 18.55 5.84 -3.30
C GLU A 653 19.08 6.61 -4.53
N PHE A 654 20.38 6.55 -4.78
CA PHE A 654 20.99 7.10 -5.98
C PHE A 654 22.30 6.39 -6.33
N TRP A 655 22.79 6.70 -7.53
CA TRP A 655 24.05 6.28 -8.08
C TRP A 655 24.85 7.50 -8.54
N ALA A 656 26.17 7.35 -8.60
CA ALA A 656 27.06 8.39 -9.12
C ALA A 656 28.30 7.76 -9.77
N ASP A 657 29.15 8.62 -10.33
CA ASP A 657 30.45 8.23 -10.90
C ASP A 657 30.34 7.13 -11.96
N TRP A 658 29.42 7.33 -12.92
CA TRP A 658 29.36 6.49 -14.11
C TRP A 658 30.67 6.56 -14.89
N ASN A 659 31.26 5.38 -15.14
CA ASN A 659 32.44 5.25 -15.98
C ASN A 659 32.01 4.77 -17.38
N PRO A 660 32.04 5.63 -18.41
CA PRO A 660 31.61 5.26 -19.76
C PRO A 660 32.55 4.25 -20.43
N SER A 661 33.83 4.20 -20.05
CA SER A 661 34.83 3.29 -20.64
C SER A 661 34.64 1.86 -20.17
N SER A 662 34.44 1.66 -18.86
CA SER A 662 34.19 0.33 -18.27
C SER A 662 32.70 -0.04 -18.23
N ARG A 663 31.80 0.92 -18.51
CA ARG A 663 30.35 0.78 -18.37
C ARG A 663 29.93 0.31 -16.98
N THR A 664 30.48 0.95 -15.95
CA THR A 664 30.22 0.61 -14.54
C THR A 664 29.76 1.82 -13.73
N ILE A 665 28.86 1.58 -12.77
CA ILE A 665 28.53 2.54 -11.72
C ILE A 665 29.57 2.40 -10.61
N ALA A 666 30.45 3.40 -10.43
CA ALA A 666 31.50 3.31 -9.42
C ALA A 666 30.99 3.63 -8.00
N TYR A 667 29.92 4.42 -7.88
CA TYR A 667 29.31 4.74 -6.59
C TYR A 667 27.83 4.38 -6.54
N ARG A 668 27.45 3.61 -5.51
CA ARG A 668 26.07 3.29 -5.15
C ARG A 668 25.83 3.82 -3.73
N SER A 669 24.74 4.56 -3.50
CA SER A 669 24.50 5.22 -2.21
C SER A 669 24.18 4.21 -1.09
N TRP A 670 24.30 4.68 0.16
CA TRP A 670 24.26 3.85 1.38
C TRP A 670 22.85 3.40 1.80
N ILE A 671 21.79 3.87 1.15
CA ILE A 671 20.42 3.40 1.37
C ILE A 671 20.11 2.35 0.31
N HIS A 672 19.82 1.13 0.76
CA HIS A 672 19.64 -0.05 -0.07
C HIS A 672 18.17 -0.46 -0.16
N HIS A 673 17.83 -1.20 -1.20
CA HIS A 673 16.45 -1.68 -1.45
C HIS A 673 15.38 -0.56 -1.31
N ASN A 674 15.70 0.62 -1.83
CA ASN A 674 14.88 1.82 -1.78
C ASN A 674 13.86 1.87 -2.93
N ILE A 675 12.84 2.73 -2.78
CA ILE A 675 11.85 3.08 -3.79
C ILE A 675 11.88 4.58 -4.14
N LEU A 676 13.04 5.21 -4.35
CA LEU A 676 13.10 6.59 -4.82
C LEU A 676 12.67 6.69 -6.31
N GLY A 677 11.39 6.51 -6.61
CA GLY A 677 10.80 6.46 -7.95
C GLY A 677 10.11 5.13 -8.32
N SER A 678 9.44 5.11 -9.47
CA SER A 678 8.60 4.02 -9.95
C SER A 678 8.84 3.65 -11.41
N SER A 679 8.58 2.39 -11.78
CA SER A 679 8.72 1.98 -13.19
C SER A 679 7.95 0.73 -13.61
N ASN A 680 7.30 -0.03 -12.72
CA ASN A 680 6.49 -1.18 -13.16
C ASN A 680 5.28 -0.76 -13.99
N TRP A 681 4.72 0.42 -13.70
CA TRP A 681 3.64 1.02 -14.47
C TRP A 681 4.00 1.16 -15.95
N THR A 682 5.28 1.36 -16.31
CA THR A 682 5.72 1.45 -17.72
C THR A 682 5.33 0.22 -18.55
N VAL A 683 5.36 -0.99 -17.97
CA VAL A 683 4.98 -2.19 -18.70
C VAL A 683 3.46 -2.29 -18.86
N VAL A 684 2.71 -1.94 -17.81
CA VAL A 684 1.24 -2.02 -17.79
C VAL A 684 0.60 -0.94 -18.66
N GLU A 685 1.04 0.29 -18.45
CA GLU A 685 0.53 1.48 -19.10
C GLU A 685 1.15 1.63 -20.49
N ASP A 686 2.48 1.58 -20.61
CA ASP A 686 3.14 1.98 -21.84
C ASP A 686 3.31 0.85 -22.83
N VAL A 687 3.93 -0.26 -22.44
CA VAL A 687 4.13 -1.39 -23.35
C VAL A 687 2.79 -2.07 -23.66
N ALA A 688 2.04 -2.45 -22.62
CA ALA A 688 0.73 -3.08 -22.77
C ALA A 688 -0.39 -2.08 -23.06
N GLY A 689 -0.17 -0.77 -22.90
CA GLY A 689 -1.05 0.27 -23.39
C GLY A 689 -2.17 0.72 -22.46
N LEU A 690 -2.42 0.11 -21.31
CA LEU A 690 -3.61 0.40 -20.50
C LEU A 690 -3.71 1.87 -20.10
N ARG A 691 -4.83 2.53 -20.45
CA ARG A 691 -5.17 3.88 -20.03
C ARG A 691 -6.37 3.86 -19.09
N PRO A 692 -6.23 4.25 -17.81
CA PRO A 692 -7.36 4.35 -16.88
C PRO A 692 -8.40 5.39 -17.37
N ARG A 693 -9.69 5.10 -17.15
CA ARG A 693 -10.82 5.92 -17.64
C ARG A 693 -11.94 5.98 -16.60
N THR A 694 -12.82 6.96 -16.74
CA THR A 694 -13.99 7.15 -15.88
C THR A 694 -15.29 6.60 -16.47
N ASP A 695 -15.27 6.22 -17.74
CA ASP A 695 -16.41 5.65 -18.46
C ASP A 695 -16.27 4.12 -18.62
N ASN A 696 -17.23 3.50 -19.29
CA ASN A 696 -17.23 2.05 -19.54
C ASN A 696 -16.37 1.64 -20.74
N THR A 697 -15.52 2.51 -21.27
CA THR A 697 -14.61 2.15 -22.35
C THR A 697 -13.30 1.64 -21.75
N ILE A 698 -12.75 0.56 -22.29
CA ILE A 698 -11.36 0.15 -22.05
C ILE A 698 -10.52 0.73 -23.17
N GLU A 699 -9.49 1.50 -22.81
CA GLU A 699 -8.56 2.08 -23.76
C GLU A 699 -7.18 1.47 -23.59
N LEU A 700 -6.62 1.01 -24.71
CA LEU A 700 -5.22 0.66 -24.83
C LEU A 700 -4.55 1.60 -25.83
N SER A 701 -3.37 2.14 -25.47
CA SER A 701 -2.54 2.97 -26.33
C SER A 701 -1.06 2.57 -26.13
N PRO A 702 -0.64 1.42 -26.69
CA PRO A 702 0.71 0.89 -26.50
C PRO A 702 1.77 1.77 -27.17
N ILE A 703 2.95 1.86 -26.54
CA ILE A 703 4.20 2.32 -27.14
C ILE A 703 4.91 1.07 -27.65
N ASN A 704 4.93 0.89 -28.97
CA ASN A 704 5.55 -0.28 -29.58
C ASN A 704 7.08 -0.19 -29.50
N ILE A 705 7.66 -0.92 -28.54
CA ILE A 705 9.11 -1.07 -28.33
C ILE A 705 9.71 -2.28 -29.06
N ASN A 706 9.01 -2.84 -30.05
CA ASN A 706 9.44 -4.01 -30.82
C ASN A 706 9.80 -5.22 -29.92
N TRP A 707 8.99 -5.48 -28.89
CA TRP A 707 9.00 -6.77 -28.21
C TRP A 707 8.11 -7.74 -29.00
N SER A 708 8.61 -8.93 -29.27
CA SER A 708 7.84 -9.95 -30.01
C SER A 708 6.65 -10.49 -29.23
N HIS A 709 6.65 -10.34 -27.90
CA HIS A 709 5.55 -10.77 -27.05
C HIS A 709 5.57 -10.08 -25.70
N PHE A 710 4.43 -10.08 -25.03
CA PHE A 710 4.30 -9.85 -23.60
C PHE A 710 2.93 -10.32 -23.11
N ALA A 711 2.81 -10.57 -21.82
CA ALA A 711 1.54 -10.75 -21.15
C ALA A 711 1.51 -9.95 -19.84
N VAL A 712 0.47 -9.14 -19.65
CA VAL A 712 0.12 -8.52 -18.37
C VAL A 712 -1.21 -9.13 -17.97
N ASN A 713 -1.19 -10.02 -16.97
CA ASN A 713 -2.31 -10.86 -16.61
C ASN A 713 -2.88 -10.49 -15.26
N ASN A 714 -4.21 -10.52 -15.19
CA ASN A 714 -4.97 -10.46 -13.95
C ASN A 714 -4.83 -9.13 -13.17
N LEU A 715 -4.83 -8.00 -13.89
CA LEU A 715 -5.03 -6.68 -13.27
C LEU A 715 -6.46 -6.60 -12.72
N ARG A 716 -6.64 -6.07 -11.51
CA ARG A 716 -7.98 -5.80 -10.98
C ARG A 716 -8.47 -4.44 -11.49
N TYR A 717 -9.43 -4.44 -12.40
CA TYR A 717 -9.98 -3.24 -13.03
C TYR A 717 -11.49 -3.18 -12.82
N ARG A 718 -11.93 -2.38 -11.84
CA ARG A 718 -13.35 -2.14 -11.49
C ARG A 718 -14.15 -3.44 -11.35
N ASN A 719 -13.66 -4.32 -10.48
CA ASN A 719 -14.17 -5.67 -10.21
C ASN A 719 -14.07 -6.71 -11.33
N MET A 720 -13.42 -6.39 -12.45
CA MET A 720 -13.05 -7.36 -13.46
C MET A 720 -11.55 -7.68 -13.41
N ASP A 721 -11.19 -8.90 -13.76
CA ASP A 721 -9.82 -9.29 -14.00
C ASP A 721 -9.47 -9.02 -15.47
N LEU A 722 -8.60 -8.04 -15.71
CA LEU A 722 -8.19 -7.59 -17.04
C LEU A 722 -6.79 -8.15 -17.36
N SER A 723 -6.67 -8.79 -18.52
CA SER A 723 -5.37 -9.22 -19.07
C SER A 723 -5.15 -8.65 -20.46
N VAL A 724 -3.91 -8.24 -20.75
CA VAL A 724 -3.47 -7.78 -22.07
C VAL A 724 -2.33 -8.68 -22.54
N VAL A 725 -2.42 -9.21 -23.75
CA VAL A 725 -1.43 -10.11 -24.33
C VAL A 725 -1.08 -9.67 -25.73
N TRP A 726 0.21 -9.67 -26.05
CA TRP A 726 0.74 -9.50 -27.39
C TRP A 726 1.59 -10.72 -27.73
N ASP A 727 1.34 -11.31 -28.90
CA ASP A 727 2.21 -12.32 -29.51
C ASP A 727 2.31 -12.00 -31.00
N ASP A 728 3.49 -11.60 -31.46
CA ASP A 728 3.70 -11.01 -32.77
C ASP A 728 3.40 -12.03 -33.89
N PRO A 729 2.36 -11.81 -34.72
CA PRO A 729 2.07 -12.71 -35.82
C PRO A 729 3.17 -12.74 -36.89
N ALA A 730 4.03 -11.71 -36.95
CA ALA A 730 5.06 -11.59 -37.98
C ALA A 730 6.25 -12.54 -37.80
N ASP A 731 6.49 -13.06 -36.58
CA ASP A 731 7.61 -13.97 -36.33
C ASP A 731 7.26 -15.46 -36.46
N GLY A 732 5.97 -15.80 -36.60
CA GLY A 732 5.48 -17.17 -36.77
C GLY A 732 5.63 -18.07 -35.54
N VAL A 733 5.93 -17.52 -34.35
CA VAL A 733 6.09 -18.27 -33.10
C VAL A 733 4.88 -18.06 -32.20
N THR A 734 4.20 -19.15 -31.84
CA THR A 734 3.14 -19.13 -30.82
C THR A 734 3.75 -19.32 -29.43
N ARG A 735 3.59 -18.33 -28.55
CA ARG A 735 4.22 -18.34 -27.21
C ARG A 735 3.26 -18.65 -26.07
N TYR A 736 2.01 -18.25 -26.22
CA TYR A 736 0.98 -18.42 -25.20
C TYR A 736 -0.04 -19.44 -25.68
N SER A 737 -0.03 -20.63 -25.09
CA SER A 737 -0.97 -21.70 -25.44
C SER A 737 -2.42 -21.24 -25.24
N GLY A 738 -3.26 -21.43 -26.25
CA GLY A 738 -4.67 -21.03 -26.23
C GLY A 738 -4.93 -19.54 -26.46
N VAL A 739 -3.88 -18.72 -26.67
CA VAL A 739 -4.00 -17.30 -27.04
C VAL A 739 -3.71 -17.14 -28.53
N PRO A 740 -4.54 -16.42 -29.30
CA PRO A 740 -4.24 -16.14 -30.69
C PRO A 740 -3.08 -15.16 -30.81
N GLN A 741 -2.26 -15.31 -31.85
CA GLN A 741 -1.32 -14.26 -32.24
C GLN A 741 -2.06 -12.95 -32.56
N GLY A 742 -1.39 -11.84 -32.28
CA GLY A 742 -1.94 -10.50 -32.28
C GLY A 742 -2.05 -9.91 -30.88
N TYR A 743 -2.73 -8.78 -30.79
CA TYR A 743 -2.90 -7.99 -29.57
C TYR A 743 -4.30 -8.23 -28.98
N SER A 744 -4.35 -8.96 -27.88
CA SER A 744 -5.58 -9.49 -27.29
C SER A 744 -5.83 -8.96 -25.89
N VAL A 745 -7.12 -8.78 -25.56
CA VAL A 745 -7.59 -8.51 -24.19
C VAL A 745 -8.49 -9.63 -23.71
N TYR A 746 -8.34 -9.98 -22.44
CA TYR A 746 -9.21 -10.89 -21.72
C TYR A 746 -9.82 -10.19 -20.51
N LEU A 747 -11.11 -10.43 -20.28
CA LEU A 747 -11.86 -9.95 -19.14
C LEU A 747 -12.45 -11.16 -18.42
N ASN A 748 -12.10 -11.34 -17.14
CA ASN A 748 -12.45 -12.52 -16.33
C ASN A 748 -12.09 -13.84 -17.05
N GLY A 749 -10.90 -13.89 -17.66
CA GLY A 749 -10.43 -15.04 -18.44
C GLY A 749 -11.08 -15.24 -19.82
N THR A 750 -12.12 -14.47 -20.15
CA THR A 750 -12.82 -14.54 -21.44
C THR A 750 -12.19 -13.58 -22.44
N ARG A 751 -11.88 -14.07 -23.65
CA ARG A 751 -11.33 -13.21 -24.72
C ARG A 751 -12.36 -12.14 -25.09
N ALA A 752 -11.97 -10.88 -24.97
CA ALA A 752 -12.81 -9.72 -25.30
C ALA A 752 -12.59 -9.28 -26.74
N PHE A 753 -11.34 -9.10 -27.15
CA PHE A 753 -10.98 -8.81 -28.54
C PHE A 753 -9.56 -9.29 -28.87
N THR A 754 -9.28 -9.40 -30.17
CA THR A 754 -7.93 -9.53 -30.77
C THR A 754 -7.83 -8.60 -31.98
N VAL A 755 -6.71 -7.88 -32.07
CA VAL A 755 -6.35 -7.05 -33.23
C VAL A 755 -5.00 -7.47 -33.79
N ASP A 756 -4.76 -7.18 -35.07
CA ASP A 756 -3.60 -7.70 -35.83
C ASP A 756 -2.23 -7.13 -35.43
N ARG A 757 -2.20 -5.98 -34.74
CA ARG A 757 -0.96 -5.27 -34.38
C ARG A 757 -1.10 -4.48 -33.08
N LEU A 758 0.02 -4.10 -32.48
CA LEU A 758 0.03 -3.06 -31.44
C LEU A 758 -0.44 -1.72 -32.02
N THR A 759 -1.63 -1.27 -31.62
CA THR A 759 -2.26 -0.03 -32.07
C THR A 759 -3.13 0.54 -30.94
N ARG A 760 -3.56 1.80 -31.05
CA ARG A 760 -4.54 2.35 -30.10
C ARG A 760 -5.89 1.69 -30.29
N VAL A 761 -6.48 1.19 -29.21
CA VAL A 761 -7.76 0.49 -29.17
C VAL A 761 -8.70 1.18 -28.18
N LEU A 762 -9.93 1.45 -28.62
CA LEU A 762 -11.06 1.76 -27.73
C LEU A 762 -12.05 0.60 -27.83
N TYR A 763 -12.29 -0.08 -26.73
CA TYR A 763 -13.19 -1.22 -26.64
C TYR A 763 -14.35 -0.90 -25.70
N ASN A 764 -15.59 -1.10 -26.17
CA ASN A 764 -16.79 -1.01 -25.37
C ASN A 764 -17.21 -2.42 -24.93
N PRO A 765 -17.03 -2.80 -23.66
CA PRO A 765 -17.35 -4.15 -23.17
C PRO A 765 -18.83 -4.50 -23.26
N ALA A 766 -19.74 -3.53 -23.17
CA ALA A 766 -21.17 -3.78 -23.21
C ALA A 766 -21.64 -4.20 -24.61
N THR A 767 -21.01 -3.71 -25.67
CA THR A 767 -21.42 -3.97 -27.06
C THR A 767 -20.44 -4.85 -27.84
N GLY A 768 -19.21 -5.01 -27.34
CA GLY A 768 -18.13 -5.68 -28.07
C GLY A 768 -17.51 -4.81 -29.18
N ALA A 769 -17.89 -3.53 -29.28
CA ALA A 769 -17.41 -2.64 -30.33
C ALA A 769 -15.94 -2.28 -30.09
N VAL A 770 -15.13 -2.40 -31.14
CA VAL A 770 -13.71 -2.04 -31.17
C VAL A 770 -13.50 -0.90 -32.16
N THR A 771 -12.89 0.18 -31.71
CA THR A 771 -12.43 1.30 -32.57
C THR A 771 -10.91 1.35 -32.55
N LEU A 772 -10.30 1.52 -33.73
CA LEU A 772 -8.86 1.59 -33.93
C LEU A 772 -8.46 2.96 -34.50
N PRO A 773 -8.33 4.03 -33.66
CA PRO A 773 -8.06 5.37 -34.15
C PRO A 773 -6.77 5.52 -34.96
N ALA A 774 -5.79 4.63 -34.74
CA ALA A 774 -4.51 4.60 -35.45
C ALA A 774 -4.44 3.52 -36.56
N GLY A 775 -5.57 2.90 -36.91
CA GLY A 775 -5.66 1.83 -37.91
C GLY A 775 -5.28 0.44 -37.36
N GLY A 776 -5.48 -0.58 -38.20
CA GLY A 776 -5.35 -1.99 -37.85
C GLY A 776 -6.60 -2.79 -38.23
N THR A 777 -6.61 -4.08 -37.92
CA THR A 777 -7.74 -4.99 -38.19
C THR A 777 -8.15 -5.72 -36.92
N THR A 778 -9.46 -5.70 -36.60
CA THR A 778 -10.03 -6.52 -35.53
C THR A 778 -10.35 -7.90 -36.07
N SER A 779 -9.59 -8.92 -35.63
CA SER A 779 -9.82 -10.31 -36.02
C SER A 779 -10.86 -11.02 -35.15
N PHE A 780 -11.08 -10.52 -33.93
CA PHE A 780 -12.09 -11.00 -33.01
C PHE A 780 -12.57 -9.87 -32.10
N SER A 781 -13.87 -9.77 -31.85
CA SER A 781 -14.41 -9.06 -30.70
C SER A 781 -15.75 -9.64 -30.27
N THR A 782 -16.05 -9.54 -28.98
CA THR A 782 -17.34 -9.95 -28.41
C THR A 782 -17.69 -9.00 -27.27
N ALA A 783 -18.96 -8.88 -26.92
CA ALA A 783 -19.35 -8.22 -25.68
C ALA A 783 -18.91 -9.08 -24.47
N VAL A 784 -18.43 -8.41 -23.42
CA VAL A 784 -18.20 -8.99 -22.10
C VAL A 784 -18.76 -8.02 -21.07
N SER A 785 -19.95 -8.32 -20.58
CA SER A 785 -20.67 -7.49 -19.59
C SER A 785 -20.01 -7.55 -18.21
N GLY A 786 -20.28 -6.54 -17.39
CA GLY A 786 -19.88 -6.53 -15.98
C GLY A 786 -18.91 -5.41 -15.60
N LEU A 787 -18.36 -4.68 -16.56
CA LEU A 787 -17.55 -3.50 -16.26
C LEU A 787 -18.42 -2.41 -15.64
N GLN A 788 -18.10 -2.03 -14.41
CA GLN A 788 -18.78 -0.97 -13.67
C GLN A 788 -18.18 0.40 -13.99
N LEU A 789 -18.98 1.46 -13.92
CA LEU A 789 -18.41 2.81 -13.78
C LEU A 789 -17.64 2.89 -12.45
N PRO A 790 -16.57 3.68 -12.32
CA PRO A 790 -15.77 3.72 -11.09
C PRO A 790 -16.61 3.94 -9.82
N GLN A 791 -17.58 4.86 -9.86
CA GLN A 791 -18.46 5.19 -8.73
C GLN A 791 -19.50 4.13 -8.37
N GLN A 792 -19.64 3.10 -9.20
CA GLN A 792 -20.53 1.97 -8.95
C GLN A 792 -19.80 0.81 -8.29
N VAL A 793 -18.46 0.85 -8.22
CA VAL A 793 -17.69 -0.15 -7.50
C VAL A 793 -17.94 0.02 -6.00
N VAL A 794 -18.28 -1.07 -5.34
CA VAL A 794 -18.48 -1.12 -3.89
C VAL A 794 -17.20 -1.63 -3.24
N GLN A 795 -16.61 -0.80 -2.39
CA GLN A 795 -15.51 -1.19 -1.51
C GLN A 795 -16.06 -1.47 -0.11
N ASN A 796 -15.98 -2.72 0.33
CA ASN A 796 -16.60 -3.19 1.59
C ASN A 796 -15.70 -4.12 2.43
N SER A 797 -14.42 -4.29 2.07
CA SER A 797 -13.50 -5.02 2.95
C SER A 797 -13.34 -4.28 4.28
N ALA A 798 -13.20 -5.02 5.38
CA ALA A 798 -13.10 -4.43 6.73
C ALA A 798 -12.02 -3.36 6.81
N ARG A 799 -10.83 -3.62 6.25
CA ARG A 799 -9.74 -2.64 6.21
C ARG A 799 -10.07 -1.39 5.39
N MET A 800 -10.81 -1.50 4.29
CA MET A 800 -11.19 -0.34 3.50
C MET A 800 -12.27 0.51 4.19
N VAL A 801 -13.26 -0.16 4.81
CA VAL A 801 -14.26 0.50 5.65
C VAL A 801 -13.59 1.25 6.80
N ASP A 802 -12.63 0.64 7.48
CA ASP A 802 -11.87 1.25 8.55
C ASP A 802 -11.05 2.46 8.10
N ILE A 803 -10.29 2.35 7.00
CA ILE A 803 -9.51 3.46 6.41
C ILE A 803 -10.43 4.66 6.13
N PHE A 804 -11.57 4.44 5.49
CA PHE A 804 -12.45 5.55 5.13
C PHE A 804 -13.26 6.07 6.31
N ALA A 805 -13.64 5.22 7.28
CA ALA A 805 -14.23 5.68 8.53
C ALA A 805 -13.27 6.60 9.30
N LYS A 806 -11.98 6.22 9.39
CA LYS A 806 -10.91 7.07 9.94
C LYS A 806 -10.72 8.36 9.16
N ALA A 807 -10.92 8.34 7.84
CA ALA A 807 -10.90 9.53 6.97
C ALA A 807 -12.25 10.29 6.92
N GLY A 808 -13.24 9.91 7.71
CA GLY A 808 -14.53 10.62 7.83
C GLY A 808 -15.61 10.17 6.85
N ALA A 809 -15.36 9.22 5.96
CA ALA A 809 -16.34 8.68 5.03
C ALA A 809 -17.00 7.42 5.58
N ASP A 810 -18.34 7.36 5.49
CA ASP A 810 -19.09 6.16 5.82
C ASP A 810 -19.31 5.32 4.55
N LEU A 811 -18.65 4.16 4.47
CA LEU A 811 -18.78 3.27 3.31
C LEU A 811 -19.93 2.27 3.46
N THR A 812 -20.48 2.12 4.67
CA THR A 812 -21.52 1.12 4.99
C THR A 812 -22.93 1.69 4.90
N SER A 813 -23.09 3.00 4.69
CA SER A 813 -24.38 3.64 4.48
C SER A 813 -24.28 4.97 3.76
N THR A 814 -25.41 5.39 3.17
CA THR A 814 -25.61 6.72 2.59
C THR A 814 -26.46 7.63 3.49
N THR A 815 -26.71 7.24 4.75
CA THR A 815 -27.48 8.06 5.71
C THR A 815 -26.84 9.44 5.85
N PRO A 816 -27.60 10.54 5.68
CA PRO A 816 -27.06 11.89 5.81
C PRO A 816 -26.50 12.18 7.22
N ASN A 817 -25.35 12.86 7.27
CA ASN A 817 -24.80 13.40 8.51
C ASN A 817 -25.64 14.61 8.98
N LEU A 818 -26.31 14.48 10.13
CA LEU A 818 -27.16 15.52 10.71
C LEU A 818 -26.38 16.65 11.38
N ALA A 819 -25.07 16.48 11.62
CA ALA A 819 -24.21 17.57 12.09
C ALA A 819 -23.97 18.62 10.98
N GLN A 820 -24.05 18.21 9.71
CA GLN A 820 -23.90 19.12 8.59
C GLN A 820 -25.04 20.14 8.56
N GLY A 821 -24.71 21.43 8.66
CA GLY A 821 -25.68 22.53 8.73
C GLY A 821 -26.26 22.80 10.12
N ALA A 822 -25.85 22.06 11.16
CA ALA A 822 -26.19 22.37 12.54
C ALA A 822 -25.41 23.61 13.04
N THR A 823 -25.95 24.32 14.03
CA THR A 823 -25.22 25.37 14.74
C THR A 823 -24.42 24.75 15.88
N ALA A 824 -23.10 24.87 15.85
CA ALA A 824 -22.21 24.30 16.86
C ALA A 824 -21.78 25.32 17.92
N THR A 825 -21.91 24.96 19.20
CA THR A 825 -21.42 25.73 20.36
C THR A 825 -20.60 24.82 21.29
N ALA A 826 -19.85 25.41 22.23
CA ALA A 826 -19.10 24.64 23.21
C ALA A 826 -19.03 25.39 24.55
N SER A 827 -18.80 24.66 25.65
CA SER A 827 -18.60 25.27 26.98
C SER A 827 -17.33 26.11 27.04
N TYR A 828 -16.33 25.76 26.22
CA TYR A 828 -15.10 26.49 26.04
C TYR A 828 -14.59 26.29 24.60
N THR A 829 -13.96 27.31 24.03
CA THR A 829 -13.27 27.22 22.73
C THR A 829 -11.93 27.92 22.85
N ALA A 830 -10.85 27.19 22.60
CA ALA A 830 -9.49 27.70 22.69
C ALA A 830 -9.22 28.74 21.59
N SER A 831 -8.37 29.72 21.90
CA SER A 831 -7.91 30.71 20.91
C SER A 831 -7.27 30.01 19.70
N GLY A 832 -7.61 30.46 18.49
CA GLY A 832 -7.17 29.87 17.23
C GLY A 832 -7.91 28.60 16.81
N THR A 833 -8.92 28.16 17.56
CA THR A 833 -9.82 27.05 17.18
C THR A 833 -11.25 27.57 17.02
N SER A 834 -12.13 26.82 16.35
CA SER A 834 -13.54 27.21 16.20
C SER A 834 -14.46 26.00 16.28
N THR A 835 -15.70 26.19 16.73
CA THR A 835 -16.67 25.10 16.76
C THR A 835 -17.01 24.61 15.36
N GLY A 836 -17.14 25.51 14.38
CA GLY A 836 -17.44 25.17 12.99
C GLY A 836 -16.39 24.27 12.32
N ALA A 837 -15.14 24.27 12.79
CA ALA A 837 -14.10 23.43 12.25
C ALA A 837 -14.34 21.92 12.48
N ALA A 838 -15.11 21.53 13.50
CA ALA A 838 -15.41 20.12 13.79
C ALA A 838 -16.68 19.61 13.08
N ILE A 839 -17.28 20.38 12.17
CA ILE A 839 -18.45 19.98 11.37
C ILE A 839 -18.28 20.34 9.89
N ASP A 840 -17.04 20.44 9.43
CA ASP A 840 -16.74 20.77 8.03
C ASP A 840 -16.84 19.54 7.10
N GLY A 841 -17.00 18.35 7.70
CA GLY A 841 -17.24 17.08 7.02
C GLY A 841 -15.99 16.23 6.86
N PHE A 842 -14.79 16.72 7.24
CA PHE A 842 -13.53 16.05 6.99
C PHE A 842 -12.63 16.08 8.24
N PRO A 843 -12.24 14.92 8.82
CA PRO A 843 -11.39 14.86 10.01
C PRO A 843 -9.90 15.13 9.71
N ILE A 844 -9.60 16.06 8.81
CA ILE A 844 -8.24 16.53 8.54
C ILE A 844 -7.68 17.12 9.83
N ASN A 845 -6.37 16.94 10.06
CA ASN A 845 -5.74 17.29 11.33
C ASN A 845 -5.91 18.76 11.79
N GLU A 846 -6.15 19.69 10.86
CA GLU A 846 -6.50 21.11 11.09
C GLU A 846 -7.40 21.63 9.95
N PRO A 847 -8.29 22.62 10.19
CA PRO A 847 -8.58 23.27 11.47
C PRO A 847 -9.36 22.35 12.43
N ILE A 848 -9.42 22.69 13.72
CA ILE A 848 -10.11 21.89 14.75
C ILE A 848 -10.96 22.76 15.67
N TRP A 849 -11.84 22.13 16.45
CA TRP A 849 -12.27 22.65 17.75
C TRP A 849 -11.36 22.13 18.87
N GLY A 850 -11.06 22.95 19.86
CA GLY A 850 -10.25 22.54 21.01
C GLY A 850 -10.62 23.22 22.32
N ALA A 851 -10.43 22.51 23.43
CA ALA A 851 -10.67 23.00 24.79
C ALA A 851 -9.37 23.40 25.55
N TYR A 852 -8.22 23.50 24.86
CA TYR A 852 -6.94 23.83 25.50
C TYR A 852 -6.99 25.20 26.20
N GLY A 853 -6.54 25.25 27.46
CA GLY A 853 -6.64 26.44 28.31
C GLY A 853 -7.91 26.51 29.16
N SER A 854 -8.87 25.59 28.98
CA SER A 854 -10.03 25.49 29.86
C SER A 854 -9.63 25.12 31.30
N PRO A 855 -10.14 25.82 32.33
CA PRO A 855 -9.91 25.45 33.72
C PRO A 855 -10.75 24.23 34.14
N ASN A 856 -11.69 23.78 33.30
CA ASN A 856 -12.66 22.75 33.65
C ASN A 856 -12.04 21.34 33.55
N ALA A 857 -12.49 20.43 34.42
CA ALA A 857 -12.21 19.00 34.28
C ALA A 857 -13.04 18.35 33.16
N THR A 858 -14.19 18.95 32.86
CA THR A 858 -15.10 18.53 31.79
C THR A 858 -15.50 19.71 30.92
N ASP A 859 -15.56 19.51 29.62
CA ASP A 859 -16.12 20.47 28.66
C ASP A 859 -17.10 19.76 27.72
N SER A 860 -18.01 20.51 27.09
CA SER A 860 -19.00 19.97 26.17
C SER A 860 -18.97 20.65 24.81
N TYR A 861 -19.21 19.87 23.76
CA TYR A 861 -19.45 20.35 22.39
C TYR A 861 -20.90 20.03 22.00
N GLU A 862 -21.65 21.05 21.59
CA GLU A 862 -23.09 21.00 21.33
C GLU A 862 -23.39 21.27 19.85
N LEU A 863 -24.36 20.53 19.33
CA LEU A 863 -25.00 20.70 18.03
C LEU A 863 -26.47 21.06 18.23
N ASN A 864 -26.88 22.20 17.69
CA ASN A 864 -28.28 22.60 17.59
C ASN A 864 -28.76 22.42 16.14
N PHE A 865 -29.70 21.48 15.95
CA PHE A 865 -30.25 21.13 14.63
C PHE A 865 -31.35 22.10 14.15
N GLY A 866 -31.74 23.07 14.99
CA GLY A 866 -32.84 24.02 14.72
C GLY A 866 -34.25 23.44 14.86
N GLN A 867 -34.39 22.12 14.72
CA GLN A 867 -35.65 21.37 14.88
C GLN A 867 -35.37 19.97 15.42
N ALA A 868 -36.39 19.32 15.99
CA ALA A 868 -36.24 17.96 16.49
C ALA A 868 -35.86 16.98 15.38
N ARG A 869 -34.80 16.20 15.61
CA ARG A 869 -34.31 15.12 14.74
C ARG A 869 -34.20 13.84 15.56
N ALA A 870 -34.57 12.71 14.96
CA ALA A 870 -34.22 11.41 15.49
C ALA A 870 -32.70 11.20 15.33
N VAL A 871 -32.04 10.71 16.39
CA VAL A 871 -30.60 10.42 16.42
C VAL A 871 -30.33 9.20 17.30
N ASP A 872 -29.39 8.36 16.89
CA ASP A 872 -29.02 7.13 17.62
C ASP A 872 -27.52 6.78 17.48
N GLU A 873 -26.75 7.54 16.70
CA GLU A 873 -25.31 7.34 16.54
C GLU A 873 -24.57 8.67 16.46
N VAL A 874 -23.42 8.75 17.14
CA VAL A 874 -22.43 9.82 16.99
C VAL A 874 -21.08 9.20 16.65
N ARG A 875 -20.37 9.79 15.68
CA ARG A 875 -18.97 9.48 15.37
C ARG A 875 -18.11 10.70 15.70
N LEU A 876 -16.97 10.47 16.34
CA LEU A 876 -16.08 11.49 16.91
C LEU A 876 -14.65 11.26 16.45
N TRP A 877 -13.97 12.32 16.01
CA TRP A 877 -12.56 12.27 15.64
C TRP A 877 -11.73 13.12 16.60
N PHE A 878 -11.06 12.47 17.56
CA PHE A 878 -10.26 13.17 18.57
C PHE A 878 -8.87 13.55 18.05
N ARG A 879 -8.47 14.80 18.29
CA ARG A 879 -7.11 15.29 17.97
C ARG A 879 -6.10 14.73 18.97
N ASN A 880 -4.95 14.28 18.46
CA ASN A 880 -3.77 13.97 19.27
C ASN A 880 -2.54 14.73 18.73
N ASP A 881 -2.17 15.84 19.36
CA ASP A 881 -1.01 16.64 18.96
C ASP A 881 0.24 16.24 19.77
N ARG A 882 0.90 15.15 19.39
CA ARG A 882 2.01 14.59 20.16
C ARG A 882 3.14 15.60 20.42
N ALA A 883 3.45 16.46 19.45
CA ALA A 883 4.52 17.46 19.52
C ALA A 883 4.29 18.57 20.55
N THR A 884 3.08 19.15 20.61
CA THR A 884 2.80 20.28 21.52
C THR A 884 2.02 19.90 22.78
N ASN A 885 1.52 18.66 22.84
CA ASN A 885 0.82 18.10 24.00
C ASN A 885 -0.35 18.96 24.51
N ARG A 886 -1.06 19.67 23.61
CA ARG A 886 -2.22 20.50 23.96
C ARG A 886 -3.52 19.71 23.94
N TYR A 887 -3.61 18.70 23.08
CA TYR A 887 -4.78 17.91 22.76
C TYR A 887 -4.53 16.40 22.87
N ARG A 888 -5.39 15.72 23.62
CA ARG A 888 -5.42 14.26 23.75
C ARG A 888 -6.87 13.75 23.69
N PRO A 889 -7.08 12.47 23.35
CA PRO A 889 -8.37 11.83 23.56
C PRO A 889 -8.83 12.02 25.01
N PRO A 890 -10.14 12.22 25.25
CA PRO A 890 -10.66 12.34 26.61
C PRO A 890 -10.50 11.02 27.37
N ALA A 891 -10.45 11.07 28.71
CA ALA A 891 -10.51 9.87 29.53
C ALA A 891 -11.87 9.14 29.38
N SER A 892 -12.94 9.90 29.18
CA SER A 892 -14.28 9.39 28.86
C SER A 892 -15.12 10.47 28.19
N TYR A 893 -16.19 10.07 27.50
CA TYR A 893 -17.19 10.99 26.96
C TYR A 893 -18.61 10.44 27.13
N ASN A 894 -19.62 11.30 27.08
CA ASN A 894 -21.04 10.92 27.14
C ASN A 894 -21.87 11.74 26.15
N VAL A 895 -22.72 11.07 25.37
CA VAL A 895 -23.70 11.71 24.50
C VAL A 895 -24.94 12.08 25.31
N GLN A 896 -25.31 13.35 25.27
CA GLN A 896 -26.45 13.92 25.97
C GLN A 896 -27.38 14.62 24.98
N TYR A 897 -28.68 14.56 25.23
CA TYR A 897 -29.68 15.31 24.48
C TYR A 897 -30.45 16.25 25.39
N TYR A 898 -30.95 17.34 24.83
CA TYR A 898 -31.85 18.23 25.54
C TYR A 898 -33.29 17.70 25.43
N ASN A 899 -33.93 17.44 26.56
CA ASN A 899 -35.30 16.90 26.62
C ASN A 899 -36.39 17.99 26.66
N GLY A 900 -36.01 19.26 26.52
CA GLY A 900 -36.89 20.43 26.64
C GLY A 900 -36.74 21.20 27.95
N SER A 901 -36.15 20.59 28.99
CA SER A 901 -35.87 21.26 30.27
C SER A 901 -34.43 21.10 30.74
N ALA A 902 -33.83 19.93 30.53
CA ALA A 902 -32.49 19.59 30.99
C ALA A 902 -31.70 18.76 29.97
N TRP A 903 -30.38 18.70 30.18
CA TRP A 903 -29.49 17.76 29.49
C TRP A 903 -29.57 16.40 30.16
N VAL A 904 -29.86 15.36 29.37
CA VAL A 904 -30.00 13.97 29.85
C VAL A 904 -29.07 13.08 29.04
N ASN A 905 -28.44 12.10 29.70
CA ASN A 905 -27.63 11.09 29.03
C ASN A 905 -28.50 10.25 28.09
N ALA A 906 -28.03 10.00 26.87
CA ALA A 906 -28.62 9.00 26.02
C ALA A 906 -28.47 7.61 26.66
N ALA A 907 -29.54 6.82 26.65
CA ALA A 907 -29.56 5.49 27.27
C ALA A 907 -28.84 4.45 26.39
N SER A 908 -28.25 3.44 27.03
CA SER A 908 -27.61 2.29 26.36
C SER A 908 -26.49 2.68 25.37
N GLN A 909 -25.63 3.63 25.77
CA GLN A 909 -24.47 4.02 24.95
C GLN A 909 -23.46 2.87 24.82
N VAL A 910 -23.23 2.39 23.60
CA VAL A 910 -22.19 1.42 23.24
C VAL A 910 -21.10 2.14 22.46
N LYS A 911 -19.84 2.02 22.88
CA LYS A 911 -18.70 2.76 22.31
C LYS A 911 -17.71 1.81 21.65
N THR A 912 -17.26 2.18 20.47
CA THR A 912 -16.23 1.47 19.71
C THR A 912 -15.12 2.45 19.32
N PRO A 913 -13.88 2.25 19.82
CA PRO A 913 -13.49 1.31 20.86
C PRO A 913 -14.10 1.67 22.23
N GLY A 914 -14.09 0.71 23.17
CA GLY A 914 -14.64 0.91 24.53
C GLY A 914 -13.91 2.01 25.33
N THR A 915 -12.61 2.18 25.10
CA THR A 915 -11.80 3.27 25.64
C THR A 915 -11.55 4.32 24.55
N PRO A 916 -11.79 5.63 24.78
CA PRO A 916 -11.59 6.63 23.75
C PRO A 916 -10.16 6.61 23.18
N GLN A 917 -10.03 6.60 21.86
CA GLN A 917 -8.75 6.59 21.16
C GLN A 917 -8.52 7.85 20.33
N SER A 918 -7.31 8.00 19.80
CA SER A 918 -6.99 9.08 18.87
C SER A 918 -7.69 8.86 17.53
N ASN A 919 -8.11 9.95 16.88
CA ASN A 919 -8.93 9.93 15.67
C ASN A 919 -10.29 9.23 15.92
N TYR A 920 -10.61 8.18 15.18
CA TYR A 920 -11.98 7.67 15.04
C TYR A 920 -12.54 6.93 16.26
N ASN A 921 -13.71 7.36 16.70
CA ASN A 921 -14.51 6.75 17.75
C ASN A 921 -15.99 6.78 17.34
N ARG A 922 -16.73 5.74 17.69
CA ARG A 922 -18.16 5.61 17.41
C ARG A 922 -18.92 5.34 18.70
N VAL A 923 -20.11 5.92 18.82
CA VAL A 923 -21.05 5.61 19.89
C VAL A 923 -22.46 5.45 19.33
N SER A 924 -23.08 4.30 19.56
CA SER A 924 -24.51 4.05 19.31
C SER A 924 -25.28 4.10 20.64
N PHE A 925 -26.57 4.45 20.59
CA PHE A 925 -27.43 4.58 21.77
C PHE A 925 -28.90 4.40 21.41
N THR A 926 -29.76 4.30 22.43
CA THR A 926 -31.22 4.21 22.23
C THR A 926 -31.71 5.45 21.48
N PRO A 927 -32.44 5.31 20.35
CA PRO A 927 -32.87 6.46 19.57
C PRO A 927 -33.60 7.53 20.38
N VAL A 928 -33.22 8.79 20.20
CA VAL A 928 -33.87 9.95 20.83
C VAL A 928 -34.30 10.96 19.77
N SER A 929 -35.42 11.65 20.00
CA SER A 929 -35.84 12.79 19.20
C SER A 929 -35.50 14.08 19.94
N THR A 930 -34.60 14.90 19.38
CA THR A 930 -34.14 16.13 20.04
C THR A 930 -33.74 17.20 19.03
N ALA A 931 -33.87 18.48 19.41
CA ALA A 931 -33.34 19.59 18.63
C ALA A 931 -31.88 19.92 18.97
N ARG A 932 -31.37 19.45 20.12
CA ARG A 932 -30.03 19.78 20.62
C ARG A 932 -29.37 18.54 21.20
N LEU A 933 -28.19 18.23 20.70
CA LEU A 933 -27.35 17.13 21.14
C LEU A 933 -26.01 17.70 21.60
N ARG A 934 -25.41 17.16 22.65
CA ARG A 934 -24.04 17.51 23.03
C ARG A 934 -23.24 16.27 23.41
N VAL A 935 -21.94 16.37 23.26
CA VAL A 935 -21.00 15.40 23.83
C VAL A 935 -20.26 16.08 24.97
N GLN A 936 -20.37 15.50 26.17
CA GLN A 936 -19.61 15.93 27.34
C GLN A 936 -18.33 15.10 27.43
N PHE A 937 -17.19 15.76 27.48
CA PHE A 937 -15.87 15.15 27.60
C PHE A 937 -15.35 15.29 29.01
N THR A 938 -14.77 14.22 29.55
CA THR A 938 -13.90 14.25 30.72
C THR A 938 -12.47 14.23 30.21
N HIS A 939 -11.71 15.30 30.44
CA HIS A 939 -10.34 15.39 29.93
C HIS A 939 -9.43 14.35 30.56
N ALA A 940 -8.38 13.95 29.82
CA ALA A 940 -7.29 13.18 30.41
C ALA A 940 -6.62 13.98 31.54
N SER A 941 -5.96 13.27 32.47
CA SER A 941 -5.18 13.93 33.53
C SER A 941 -4.02 14.73 32.94
N GLY A 942 -3.63 15.82 33.63
CA GLY A 942 -2.57 16.72 33.19
C GLY A 942 -3.11 17.98 32.49
N SER A 943 -2.23 18.63 31.71
CA SER A 943 -2.52 19.92 31.06
C SER A 943 -3.19 19.80 29.69
N ALA A 944 -3.12 18.64 29.04
CA ALA A 944 -3.75 18.42 27.75
C ALA A 944 -5.28 18.38 27.89
N LYS A 945 -5.98 18.89 26.88
CA LYS A 945 -7.44 18.95 26.82
C LYS A 945 -7.97 18.19 25.62
N THR A 946 -9.28 18.10 25.47
CA THR A 946 -9.88 17.44 24.31
C THR A 946 -9.93 18.40 23.12
N GLY A 947 -9.66 17.87 21.93
CA GLY A 947 -9.92 18.55 20.67
C GLY A 947 -10.62 17.60 19.70
N LEU A 948 -11.44 18.15 18.82
CA LEU A 948 -12.15 17.43 17.77
C LEU A 948 -11.72 17.96 16.41
N THR A 949 -11.30 17.04 15.53
CA THR A 949 -11.19 17.33 14.10
C THR A 949 -12.56 17.24 13.43
N GLU A 950 -13.45 16.36 13.89
CA GLU A 950 -14.80 16.21 13.31
C GLU A 950 -15.77 15.57 14.32
N ILE A 951 -17.07 15.85 14.16
CA ILE A 951 -18.20 15.14 14.77
C ILE A 951 -19.30 14.92 13.72
N LYS A 952 -19.81 13.69 13.63
CA LYS A 952 -20.93 13.33 12.75
C LYS A 952 -22.05 12.66 13.54
N VAL A 953 -23.29 12.91 13.16
CA VAL A 953 -24.48 12.43 13.85
C VAL A 953 -25.43 11.76 12.86
N TYR A 954 -25.97 10.59 13.20
CA TYR A 954 -26.83 9.83 12.31
C TYR A 954 -28.11 9.33 13.01
N ASN A 955 -29.09 8.98 12.18
CA ASN A 955 -30.24 8.16 12.54
C ASN A 955 -30.18 6.86 11.75
N ARG A 956 -29.86 5.77 12.43
CA ARG A 956 -29.65 4.43 11.87
C ARG A 956 -30.88 3.52 12.03
N GLY A 957 -31.88 3.97 12.77
CA GLY A 957 -33.14 3.24 12.97
C GLY A 957 -33.13 2.28 14.16
N GLY A 958 -32.24 2.48 15.14
CA GLY A 958 -32.28 1.76 16.43
C GLY A 958 -31.86 0.30 16.45
N GLY A 959 -31.49 -0.29 15.30
CA GLY A 959 -30.69 -1.51 15.26
C GLY A 959 -29.21 -1.12 15.41
N ASN A 960 -28.39 -1.94 16.06
CA ASN A 960 -26.94 -1.75 16.09
C ASN A 960 -26.41 -1.99 14.67
N PRO A 961 -25.98 -0.97 13.90
CA PRO A 961 -25.41 -1.20 12.58
C PRO A 961 -23.92 -1.49 12.71
N ASP A 962 -23.44 -2.35 11.83
CA ASP A 962 -22.08 -2.87 11.67
C ASP A 962 -21.53 -3.78 12.78
N PRO A 963 -21.11 -5.02 12.42
CA PRO A 963 -20.07 -5.70 13.17
C PRO A 963 -18.84 -4.81 13.21
N ASP A 964 -18.11 -4.86 14.32
CA ASP A 964 -16.75 -4.34 14.45
C ASP A 964 -15.95 -4.69 13.17
N PRO A 965 -15.04 -3.83 12.66
CA PRO A 965 -13.99 -4.31 11.79
C PRO A 965 -13.13 -5.31 12.58
N ASP A 966 -13.55 -6.57 12.61
CA ASP A 966 -12.69 -7.67 13.00
C ASP A 966 -11.49 -7.65 12.03
N PRO A 967 -10.26 -7.51 12.51
CA PRO A 967 -9.12 -7.22 11.66
C PRO A 967 -8.55 -8.50 11.01
N ASP A 968 -9.41 -9.43 10.57
CA ASP A 968 -8.97 -10.59 9.79
C ASP A 968 -9.05 -10.31 8.27
N PRO A 969 -7.92 -10.17 7.56
CA PRO A 969 -7.90 -10.31 6.12
C PRO A 969 -7.72 -11.79 5.79
N ASP A 970 -8.76 -12.62 5.92
CA ASP A 970 -8.76 -13.87 5.16
C ASP A 970 -9.24 -13.57 3.73
N PRO A 971 -8.48 -13.95 2.69
CA PRO A 971 -8.82 -13.67 1.31
C PRO A 971 -9.64 -14.82 0.77
N ASP A 972 -10.96 -14.65 0.69
CA ASP A 972 -11.75 -15.08 -0.46
C ASP A 972 -13.17 -14.50 -0.35
N PRO A 973 -13.62 -13.63 -1.29
CA PRO A 973 -15.03 -13.38 -1.45
C PRO A 973 -15.63 -14.56 -2.23
N GLU A 974 -16.06 -15.61 -1.51
CA GLU A 974 -16.94 -16.61 -2.11
C GLU A 974 -18.31 -15.93 -2.41
N PRO A 975 -18.82 -16.03 -3.65
CA PRO A 975 -20.05 -15.37 -4.05
C PRO A 975 -21.23 -16.08 -3.38
N GLY A 976 -21.79 -15.42 -2.36
CA GLY A 976 -22.90 -15.97 -1.59
C GLY A 976 -22.86 -15.63 -0.11
N GLY A 977 -23.46 -14.51 0.31
CA GLY A 977 -23.41 -14.08 1.71
C GLY A 977 -24.13 -15.05 2.67
N ASN A 978 -23.66 -15.11 3.93
CA ASN A 978 -24.37 -15.77 5.03
C ASN A 978 -25.70 -15.04 5.29
N VAL A 979 -26.83 -15.72 5.05
CA VAL A 979 -28.18 -15.21 5.24
C VAL A 979 -28.83 -15.66 6.55
N ALA A 980 -28.12 -16.40 7.40
CA ALA A 980 -28.66 -16.90 8.67
C ALA A 980 -29.10 -15.77 9.62
N GLY A 981 -28.35 -14.67 9.70
CA GLY A 981 -28.68 -13.53 10.57
C GLY A 981 -30.00 -12.82 10.21
N ALA A 982 -30.57 -13.07 9.03
CA ALA A 982 -31.88 -12.56 8.62
C ALA A 982 -33.04 -13.53 8.93
N ALA A 983 -32.78 -14.67 9.55
CA ALA A 983 -33.78 -15.65 9.94
C ALA A 983 -34.27 -15.44 11.38
N THR A 984 -35.50 -15.87 11.66
CA THR A 984 -35.98 -16.08 13.03
C THR A 984 -35.57 -17.49 13.48
N PRO A 985 -34.75 -17.63 14.54
CA PRO A 985 -34.35 -18.93 15.04
C PRO A 985 -35.45 -19.55 15.92
N SER A 986 -35.60 -20.87 15.85
CA SER A 986 -36.47 -21.67 16.73
C SER A 986 -35.85 -23.05 16.96
N ALA A 987 -36.30 -23.77 18.00
CA ALA A 987 -35.73 -25.07 18.34
C ALA A 987 -36.77 -25.98 19.00
N SER A 988 -36.48 -27.28 19.04
CA SER A 988 -37.30 -28.30 19.73
C SER A 988 -37.42 -28.03 21.23
N TYR A 989 -36.34 -27.54 21.84
CA TYR A 989 -36.24 -27.18 23.24
C TYR A 989 -35.03 -26.25 23.44
N THR A 990 -35.02 -25.43 24.49
CA THR A 990 -33.87 -24.61 24.91
C THR A 990 -33.79 -24.64 26.42
N SER A 991 -32.62 -24.94 26.98
CA SER A 991 -32.41 -24.90 28.44
C SER A 991 -32.71 -23.51 29.00
N ALA A 992 -33.23 -23.41 30.23
CA ALA A 992 -33.73 -22.15 30.77
C ALA A 992 -32.69 -21.00 30.92
N TRP A 993 -31.39 -21.32 30.87
CA TRP A 993 -30.27 -20.37 30.93
C TRP A 993 -29.52 -20.24 29.60
N GLU A 994 -30.03 -20.86 28.53
CA GLU A 994 -29.51 -20.81 27.18
C GLU A 994 -30.46 -20.06 26.26
N SER A 995 -30.01 -19.70 25.07
CA SER A 995 -30.78 -18.86 24.15
C SER A 995 -30.81 -19.47 22.76
N VAL A 996 -32.01 -19.63 22.21
CA VAL A 996 -32.19 -20.03 20.81
C VAL A 996 -31.69 -18.97 19.83
N ALA A 997 -31.54 -17.71 20.28
CA ALA A 997 -30.98 -16.64 19.47
C ALA A 997 -29.49 -16.85 19.15
N ALA A 998 -28.78 -17.67 19.93
CA ALA A 998 -27.39 -18.03 19.68
C ALA A 998 -27.20 -18.88 18.41
N LEU A 999 -28.28 -19.33 17.77
CA LEU A 999 -28.16 -20.07 16.52
C LEU A 999 -27.71 -19.19 15.34
N ASN A 1000 -27.88 -17.87 15.42
CA ASN A 1000 -27.60 -16.96 14.32
C ASN A 1000 -27.29 -15.54 14.81
N ASP A 1001 -26.62 -15.41 15.95
CA ASP A 1001 -26.27 -14.11 16.53
C ASP A 1001 -25.03 -13.49 15.86
N GLY A 1002 -24.34 -14.26 15.01
CA GLY A 1002 -23.19 -13.82 14.23
C GLY A 1002 -21.89 -13.78 15.04
N ILE A 1003 -21.89 -14.31 16.27
CA ILE A 1003 -20.69 -14.45 17.09
C ILE A 1003 -19.93 -15.69 16.61
N ASP A 1004 -18.69 -15.50 16.16
CA ASP A 1004 -17.83 -16.64 15.81
C ASP A 1004 -17.31 -17.32 17.09
N PRO A 1005 -17.64 -18.61 17.33
CA PRO A 1005 -17.28 -19.24 18.59
C PRO A 1005 -15.77 -19.52 18.67
N PRO A 1006 -15.09 -19.11 19.76
CA PRO A 1006 -13.66 -19.32 19.94
C PRO A 1006 -13.29 -20.79 20.22
N ALA A 1007 -14.23 -21.59 20.72
CA ALA A 1007 -14.10 -23.03 20.98
C ALA A 1007 -15.49 -23.67 21.16
N SER A 1008 -15.60 -25.00 21.05
CA SER A 1008 -16.85 -25.73 21.30
C SER A 1008 -17.29 -25.70 22.76
N ASN A 1009 -16.38 -25.48 23.71
CA ASN A 1009 -16.71 -25.31 25.13
C ASN A 1009 -16.82 -23.83 25.52
N ASP A 1010 -17.36 -23.01 24.62
CA ASP A 1010 -17.60 -21.60 24.93
C ASP A 1010 -18.75 -21.47 25.94
N THR A 1011 -18.40 -21.01 27.13
CA THR A 1011 -19.33 -20.77 28.22
C THR A 1011 -19.59 -19.28 28.48
N VAL A 1012 -18.89 -18.40 27.76
CA VAL A 1012 -18.90 -16.94 27.93
C VAL A 1012 -19.91 -16.29 26.99
N ASN A 1013 -19.97 -16.74 25.73
CA ASN A 1013 -20.95 -16.23 24.77
C ASN A 1013 -22.31 -16.94 24.88
N PRO A 1014 -23.39 -16.34 24.33
CA PRO A 1014 -24.67 -17.00 24.18
C PRO A 1014 -24.52 -18.35 23.47
N ARG A 1015 -25.36 -19.31 23.86
CA ARG A 1015 -25.33 -20.67 23.31
C ARG A 1015 -26.72 -21.27 23.34
N TRP A 1016 -26.97 -22.21 22.44
CA TRP A 1016 -28.16 -23.03 22.45
C TRP A 1016 -27.80 -24.47 22.82
N GLY A 1017 -28.52 -25.05 23.77
CA GLY A 1017 -28.38 -26.44 24.18
C GLY A 1017 -29.69 -27.02 24.69
N THR A 1018 -29.74 -28.35 24.78
CA THR A 1018 -30.99 -29.07 25.06
C THR A 1018 -31.08 -29.71 26.43
N TRP A 1019 -30.20 -29.40 27.39
CA TRP A 1019 -30.17 -30.07 28.69
C TRP A 1019 -31.49 -29.92 29.49
N PRO A 1020 -32.01 -31.01 30.12
CA PRO A 1020 -31.49 -32.38 30.15
C PRO A 1020 -32.03 -33.30 29.03
N ASN A 1021 -32.68 -32.76 28.01
CA ASN A 1021 -33.33 -33.53 26.95
C ASN A 1021 -32.31 -34.15 25.98
N THR A 1022 -32.48 -35.45 25.76
CA THR A 1022 -31.69 -36.27 24.82
C THR A 1022 -32.59 -36.89 23.75
N GLY A 1023 -32.00 -37.53 22.74
CA GLY A 1023 -32.71 -38.12 21.60
C GLY A 1023 -32.61 -37.23 20.36
N GLU A 1024 -33.64 -37.22 19.53
CA GLU A 1024 -33.71 -36.32 18.37
C GLU A 1024 -34.12 -34.91 18.81
N GLN A 1025 -33.29 -33.92 18.47
CA GLN A 1025 -33.52 -32.51 18.73
C GLN A 1025 -33.31 -31.73 17.43
N TRP A 1026 -33.86 -30.52 17.34
CA TRP A 1026 -33.68 -29.70 16.16
C TRP A 1026 -33.55 -28.23 16.48
N ALA A 1027 -32.77 -27.55 15.65
CA ALA A 1027 -32.60 -26.10 15.59
C ALA A 1027 -32.96 -25.63 14.18
N GLU A 1028 -33.67 -24.52 14.04
CA GLU A 1028 -34.25 -24.08 12.77
C GLU A 1028 -34.10 -22.58 12.55
N LEU A 1029 -33.77 -22.22 11.32
CA LEU A 1029 -33.80 -20.86 10.81
C LEU A 1029 -35.02 -20.69 9.89
N THR A 1030 -35.91 -19.74 10.21
CA THR A 1030 -37.07 -19.38 9.38
C THR A 1030 -36.91 -17.98 8.76
N TRP A 1031 -36.99 -17.88 7.44
CA TRP A 1031 -36.99 -16.60 6.72
C TRP A 1031 -38.42 -16.19 6.32
N PRO A 1032 -38.72 -14.88 6.23
CA PRO A 1032 -40.02 -14.37 5.77
C PRO A 1032 -40.26 -14.61 4.27
N THR A 1033 -39.19 -14.85 3.50
CA THR A 1033 -39.23 -15.15 2.06
C THR A 1033 -38.27 -16.28 1.72
N SER A 1034 -38.56 -17.05 0.66
CA SER A 1034 -37.72 -18.18 0.24
C SER A 1034 -36.30 -17.72 -0.09
N ARG A 1035 -35.30 -18.41 0.47
CA ARG A 1035 -33.88 -18.21 0.17
C ARG A 1035 -33.37 -19.37 -0.69
N THR A 1036 -32.57 -19.07 -1.70
CA THR A 1036 -31.82 -20.09 -2.45
C THR A 1036 -30.51 -20.33 -1.74
N LEU A 1037 -30.34 -21.50 -1.12
CA LEU A 1037 -29.17 -21.86 -0.33
C LEU A 1037 -28.33 -22.91 -1.06
N ASN A 1038 -27.00 -22.84 -0.95
CA ASN A 1038 -26.07 -23.84 -1.51
C ASN A 1038 -25.07 -24.40 -0.48
N ALA A 1039 -25.02 -23.84 0.72
CA ALA A 1039 -24.24 -24.38 1.82
C ALA A 1039 -24.80 -23.95 3.18
N ALA A 1040 -24.42 -24.66 4.23
CA ALA A 1040 -24.58 -24.23 5.61
C ALA A 1040 -23.42 -24.73 6.49
N GLU A 1041 -23.17 -24.04 7.59
CA GLU A 1041 -22.16 -24.38 8.59
C GLU A 1041 -22.80 -24.43 9.97
N VAL A 1042 -22.38 -25.38 10.80
CA VAL A 1042 -22.81 -25.46 12.21
C VAL A 1042 -21.59 -25.54 13.11
N TYR A 1043 -21.61 -24.82 14.22
CA TYR A 1043 -20.62 -24.93 15.27
C TYR A 1043 -21.23 -25.62 16.48
N PHE A 1044 -20.68 -26.76 16.91
CA PHE A 1044 -21.25 -27.51 18.03
C PHE A 1044 -20.83 -26.95 19.38
N PHE A 1045 -21.79 -26.91 20.30
CA PHE A 1045 -21.55 -26.70 21.73
C PHE A 1045 -21.24 -28.05 22.40
N ASP A 1046 -20.13 -28.12 23.13
CA ASP A 1046 -19.71 -29.26 23.95
C ASP A 1046 -19.11 -28.75 25.26
N ASP A 1047 -19.85 -28.92 26.36
CA ASP A 1047 -19.42 -28.47 27.70
C ASP A 1047 -18.53 -29.49 28.43
N ASN A 1048 -18.14 -30.56 27.75
CA ASN A 1048 -17.50 -31.77 28.31
C ASN A 1048 -18.29 -32.41 29.46
N GLY A 1049 -19.59 -32.11 29.57
CA GLY A 1049 -20.48 -32.53 30.64
C GLY A 1049 -21.84 -32.95 30.09
N GLY A 1050 -22.88 -32.15 30.38
CA GLY A 1050 -24.26 -32.49 30.07
C GLY A 1050 -24.63 -32.32 28.59
N VAL A 1051 -23.91 -31.46 27.87
CA VAL A 1051 -24.11 -31.17 26.44
C VAL A 1051 -22.86 -31.59 25.68
N ARG A 1052 -23.01 -32.48 24.70
CA ARG A 1052 -21.91 -33.05 23.90
C ARG A 1052 -22.21 -32.91 22.41
N VAL A 1053 -21.18 -33.04 21.57
CA VAL A 1053 -21.38 -33.16 20.12
C VAL A 1053 -22.38 -34.27 19.76
N PRO A 1054 -23.21 -34.09 18.72
CA PRO A 1054 -24.21 -35.08 18.34
C PRO A 1054 -23.57 -36.37 17.84
N ALA A 1055 -24.25 -37.52 17.99
CA ALA A 1055 -23.84 -38.77 17.35
C ALA A 1055 -23.95 -38.68 15.82
N SER A 1056 -24.96 -37.97 15.34
CA SER A 1056 -25.16 -37.66 13.93
C SER A 1056 -26.06 -36.43 13.80
N TRP A 1057 -25.96 -35.74 12.66
CA TRP A 1057 -26.86 -34.65 12.34
C TRP A 1057 -27.09 -34.57 10.84
N LYS A 1058 -28.15 -33.87 10.44
CA LYS A 1058 -28.48 -33.59 9.04
C LYS A 1058 -29.12 -32.23 8.89
N LEU A 1059 -29.03 -31.67 7.68
CA LEU A 1059 -29.82 -30.51 7.27
C LEU A 1059 -31.11 -31.00 6.61
N GLN A 1060 -32.21 -30.36 6.96
CA GLN A 1060 -33.52 -30.57 6.39
C GLN A 1060 -34.11 -29.24 5.95
N TYR A 1061 -34.82 -29.23 4.83
CA TYR A 1061 -35.47 -28.03 4.31
C TYR A 1061 -36.99 -28.22 4.30
N TRP A 1062 -37.73 -27.11 4.36
CA TRP A 1062 -39.17 -27.11 4.27
C TRP A 1062 -39.63 -27.12 2.81
N THR A 1063 -40.35 -28.16 2.42
CA THR A 1063 -40.90 -28.32 1.05
C THR A 1063 -42.15 -27.46 0.79
N GLY A 1064 -42.64 -26.75 1.80
CA GLY A 1064 -43.95 -26.08 1.79
C GLY A 1064 -44.99 -26.81 2.64
N SER A 1065 -44.87 -28.14 2.79
CA SER A 1065 -45.82 -28.97 3.56
C SER A 1065 -45.16 -29.95 4.55
N ALA A 1066 -43.89 -30.30 4.35
CA ALA A 1066 -43.15 -31.22 5.21
C ALA A 1066 -41.63 -30.90 5.19
N TYR A 1067 -40.89 -31.39 6.18
CA TYR A 1067 -39.43 -31.38 6.13
C TYR A 1067 -38.91 -32.57 5.33
N ALA A 1068 -37.92 -32.32 4.48
CA ALA A 1068 -37.16 -33.35 3.76
C ALA A 1068 -35.65 -33.13 3.96
N ASP A 1069 -34.87 -34.22 3.93
CA ASP A 1069 -33.40 -34.14 3.94
C ASP A 1069 -32.89 -33.35 2.74
N VAL A 1070 -31.87 -32.51 2.95
CA VAL A 1070 -31.25 -31.71 1.88
C VAL A 1070 -30.59 -32.65 0.85
N PRO A 1071 -31.00 -32.64 -0.42
CA PRO A 1071 -30.46 -33.54 -1.44
C PRO A 1071 -29.03 -33.15 -1.83
N GLY A 1072 -28.17 -34.15 -2.09
CA GLY A 1072 -26.81 -33.91 -2.60
C GLY A 1072 -25.84 -33.26 -1.60
N ALA A 1073 -26.10 -33.35 -0.30
CA ALA A 1073 -25.22 -32.82 0.75
C ALA A 1073 -23.83 -33.49 0.73
N SER A 1074 -22.76 -32.70 0.92
CA SER A 1074 -21.35 -33.13 0.90
C SER A 1074 -20.93 -34.04 2.07
N GLY A 1075 -21.78 -34.21 3.08
CA GLY A 1075 -21.52 -34.97 4.31
C GLY A 1075 -21.73 -34.11 5.57
N TYR A 1076 -21.86 -34.76 6.73
CA TYR A 1076 -22.20 -34.11 8.02
C TYR A 1076 -21.14 -34.40 9.10
N PRO A 1077 -20.02 -33.64 9.13
CA PRO A 1077 -18.95 -33.86 10.10
C PRO A 1077 -19.36 -33.39 11.52
N VAL A 1078 -18.73 -33.96 12.56
CA VAL A 1078 -19.01 -33.67 13.99
C VAL A 1078 -17.77 -33.19 14.76
N ALA A 1079 -16.92 -32.41 14.10
CA ALA A 1079 -15.68 -31.92 14.68
C ALA A 1079 -15.93 -30.79 15.71
N VAL A 1080 -15.13 -30.79 16.78
CA VAL A 1080 -15.12 -29.73 17.80
C VAL A 1080 -14.18 -28.60 17.40
N ASN A 1081 -14.39 -27.41 17.98
CA ASN A 1081 -13.57 -26.20 17.82
C ASN A 1081 -13.47 -25.67 16.39
N GLN A 1082 -14.48 -25.93 15.56
CA GLN A 1082 -14.57 -25.44 14.19
C GLN A 1082 -16.00 -25.51 13.65
N TYR A 1083 -16.25 -24.79 12.56
CA TYR A 1083 -17.46 -24.94 11.77
C TYR A 1083 -17.47 -26.27 11.00
N ASN A 1084 -18.61 -26.94 11.02
CA ASN A 1084 -18.89 -28.16 10.28
C ASN A 1084 -19.71 -27.79 9.04
N ARG A 1085 -19.02 -27.63 7.90
CA ARG A 1085 -19.61 -27.17 6.63
C ARG A 1085 -20.25 -28.31 5.84
N VAL A 1086 -21.41 -28.02 5.24
CA VAL A 1086 -22.15 -28.88 4.33
C VAL A 1086 -22.49 -28.07 3.09
N SER A 1087 -22.02 -28.50 1.91
CA SER A 1087 -22.43 -27.93 0.62
C SER A 1087 -23.44 -28.85 -0.08
N PHE A 1088 -24.31 -28.25 -0.91
CA PHE A 1088 -25.36 -28.96 -1.65
C PHE A 1088 -25.79 -28.15 -2.90
N PRO A 1089 -26.41 -28.78 -3.91
CA PRO A 1089 -27.00 -28.04 -5.03
C PRO A 1089 -28.01 -26.98 -4.57
N GLY A 1090 -28.06 -25.84 -5.27
CA GLY A 1090 -28.92 -24.70 -4.92
C GLY A 1090 -30.37 -25.09 -4.65
N LEU A 1091 -30.88 -24.72 -3.47
CA LEU A 1091 -32.16 -25.17 -2.93
C LEU A 1091 -32.97 -23.99 -2.38
N GLY A 1092 -34.16 -23.78 -2.92
CA GLY A 1092 -35.11 -22.76 -2.43
C GLY A 1092 -35.87 -23.25 -1.19
N THR A 1093 -35.78 -22.54 -0.07
CA THR A 1093 -36.58 -22.84 1.13
C THR A 1093 -36.84 -21.59 1.98
N THR A 1094 -37.96 -21.55 2.69
CA THR A 1094 -38.23 -20.56 3.75
C THR A 1094 -37.74 -21.02 5.11
N ARG A 1095 -37.36 -22.30 5.28
CA ARG A 1095 -36.89 -22.85 6.56
C ARG A 1095 -35.76 -23.86 6.35
N LEU A 1096 -34.71 -23.74 7.14
CA LEU A 1096 -33.60 -24.70 7.18
C LEU A 1096 -33.47 -25.20 8.62
N ARG A 1097 -33.54 -26.52 8.79
CA ARG A 1097 -33.52 -27.21 10.07
C ARG A 1097 -32.27 -28.06 10.20
N VAL A 1098 -31.51 -27.88 11.27
CA VAL A 1098 -30.44 -28.76 11.74
C VAL A 1098 -31.08 -29.81 12.64
N ALA A 1099 -31.22 -31.04 12.15
CA ALA A 1099 -31.73 -32.18 12.93
C ALA A 1099 -30.55 -32.94 13.54
N LEU A 1100 -30.53 -33.05 14.87
CA LEU A 1100 -29.43 -33.57 15.67
C LEU A 1100 -29.88 -34.80 16.44
N THR A 1101 -29.08 -35.86 16.45
CA THR A 1101 -29.30 -37.02 17.32
C THR A 1101 -28.27 -37.00 18.44
N SER A 1102 -28.73 -36.96 19.70
CA SER A 1102 -27.87 -37.05 20.87
C SER A 1102 -26.95 -38.26 20.82
N GLY A 1103 -25.69 -38.04 21.21
CA GLY A 1103 -24.72 -39.11 21.47
C GLY A 1103 -24.56 -39.36 22.96
N GLN A 1104 -23.41 -38.95 23.51
CA GLN A 1104 -23.06 -39.15 24.92
C GLN A 1104 -23.81 -38.21 25.90
N GLY A 1105 -24.55 -37.22 25.39
CA GLY A 1105 -25.26 -36.22 26.20
C GLY A 1105 -26.33 -35.49 25.39
N SER A 1106 -26.89 -34.43 25.98
CA SER A 1106 -27.76 -33.47 25.27
C SER A 1106 -26.97 -32.81 24.13
N VAL A 1107 -27.63 -32.18 23.15
CA VAL A 1107 -26.95 -31.52 22.02
C VAL A 1107 -27.02 -30.01 22.13
N GLY A 1108 -26.12 -29.32 21.45
CA GLY A 1108 -26.13 -27.86 21.38
C GLY A 1108 -25.35 -27.31 20.20
N LEU A 1109 -25.62 -26.05 19.89
CA LEU A 1109 -25.01 -25.28 18.82
C LEU A 1109 -24.62 -23.91 19.34
N LEU A 1110 -23.48 -23.41 18.87
CA LEU A 1110 -22.97 -22.08 19.17
C LEU A 1110 -23.23 -21.09 18.03
N GLU A 1111 -23.35 -21.56 16.78
CA GLU A 1111 -23.71 -20.74 15.62
C GLU A 1111 -24.15 -21.63 14.45
N VAL A 1112 -25.07 -21.15 13.61
CA VAL A 1112 -25.50 -21.75 12.34
C VAL A 1112 -25.42 -20.69 11.24
N LYS A 1113 -24.56 -20.93 10.23
CA LYS A 1113 -24.48 -20.09 9.03
C LYS A 1113 -25.18 -20.78 7.86
N ALA A 1114 -25.82 -20.00 6.99
CA ALA A 1114 -26.50 -20.51 5.80
C ALA A 1114 -26.15 -19.61 4.62
N TYR A 1115 -25.61 -20.16 3.54
CA TYR A 1115 -25.05 -19.40 2.42
C TYR A 1115 -26.00 -19.42 1.24
N SER A 1116 -26.22 -18.23 0.68
CA SER A 1116 -26.95 -18.07 -0.58
C SER A 1116 -26.03 -18.31 -1.77
N SER A 1117 -26.58 -18.83 -2.89
CA SER A 1117 -25.82 -19.04 -4.15
C SER A 1117 -25.66 -17.79 -5.00
#